data_AF-A0A812CGZ1-F1
#
_entry.id   AF-A0A812CGZ1-F1
#
_cell.length_a   1.000
_cell.length_b   1.000
_cell.length_c   1.000
_cell.angle_alpha   90.00
_cell.angle_beta   90.00
_cell.angle_gamma   90.00
#
_symmetry.space_group_name_H-M   'P 1'
#
loop_
_entity.id
_entity.type
_entity.pdbx_description
1 polymer ?
#
loop_
_entity_poly.entity_id
_entity_poly.type
_entity_poly.pdbx_seq_one_letter_code
_entity_poly.pdbx_strand_id
1 'polypeptide(L)'
;MFNLFIFIYLSIYYSLFIFIYLPLYLSQPVHIYLSASLSQPIHIYLSTSLSITVCSYLSIYLFIYRSLFIFIYLPLYHSLFIFIYLPLYLSQPVHIYLSTSLSITACSYLSVYLSIYHSLFIFIYLPLYLSQPVHIYLSASLSQSVHIYLSFETCCVTALSVGHYYSFISSHFLHNRRQLLFTAVTNSSDKKNVSRLIYTTTNKKIMDSLKEKYNRDPTDAEKEHTRSYEDAVKALNSLQIPNKTFLLLKKDRINSDVYKLGDMRKYIECIGMTVEDQDQLSVIHVAGTKGKGSTCSYVESILRHKGYKTGFFSSPHLKEVRERIRINGSPISHEKFTKYFWYCFDHIQAQCQDILPTFFQFLTILSFYVFWREKVHVCIIEVGLGGRYDCTNIVRKPVVCGLTHLTFDHTDILGETIQSIAQHKAGIFKPGTTAVTSPQSEEALEVLQDNAKEVKCSLYMAPDLSAYEDLKEDSEINDYEKFQKENLSLALQLCRVWLHNFDKDLKKRKWVDTFSGKVIPVLEPLIPDADIVVPAMKSTCWAGRVQILKRQNITYYLDGAHTEDSIKLCCDWFKKKATAEMNDLKPNKNVKILLFNITGKRNPHNMMLHLKDCGFDMAIFTPNVCYPDMVIEDQKKLGHNLNVTKSNQHTWLELHERIPDGEGDICNQAPLPHDVQESKDSTTEIFSSIYEALFWWSKGKDNELCSKKLLTIKDIPFSLKEADHIQVLVTGSVYLVGGVLTIFNSPV
;
A
#
# COMPACT_ATOMS: atom_id res chain seq x y z
N MET A 1 -46.32 -100.81 35.05
CA MET A 1 -47.12 -99.58 34.82
C MET A 1 -46.63 -98.40 35.67
N PHE A 2 -46.68 -98.46 37.00
CA PHE A 2 -46.51 -97.31 37.92
C PHE A 2 -45.35 -96.34 37.58
N ASN A 3 -44.11 -96.84 37.45
CA ASN A 3 -42.93 -95.99 37.16
C ASN A 3 -43.02 -95.21 35.83
N LEU A 4 -43.67 -95.77 34.80
CA LEU A 4 -43.83 -95.08 33.51
C LEU A 4 -44.77 -93.88 33.64
N PHE A 5 -45.82 -94.01 34.46
CA PHE A 5 -46.78 -92.94 34.70
C PHE A 5 -46.14 -91.78 35.49
N ILE A 6 -45.32 -92.10 36.51
CA ILE A 6 -44.56 -91.10 37.26
C ILE A 6 -43.56 -90.37 36.36
N PHE A 7 -42.81 -91.10 35.52
CA PHE A 7 -41.81 -90.48 34.63
C PHE A 7 -42.46 -89.55 33.59
N ILE A 8 -43.57 -89.96 32.97
CA ILE A 8 -44.33 -89.13 32.03
C ILE A 8 -44.90 -87.89 32.74
N TYR A 9 -45.49 -88.06 33.93
CA TYR A 9 -46.06 -86.94 34.70
C TYR A 9 -44.99 -85.92 35.09
N LEU A 10 -43.84 -86.36 35.64
CA LEU A 10 -42.73 -85.46 35.99
C LEU A 10 -42.15 -84.77 34.75
N SER A 11 -41.94 -85.50 33.65
CA SER A 11 -41.40 -84.93 32.40
C SER A 11 -42.32 -83.87 31.81
N ILE A 12 -43.63 -84.09 31.80
CA ILE A 12 -44.61 -83.10 31.33
C ILE A 12 -44.65 -81.90 32.29
N TYR A 13 -44.69 -82.13 33.61
CA TYR A 13 -44.71 -81.06 34.61
C TYR A 13 -43.49 -80.14 34.53
N TYR A 14 -42.28 -80.71 34.52
CA TYR A 14 -41.04 -79.92 34.39
C TYR A 14 -40.93 -79.22 33.04
N SER A 15 -41.37 -79.86 31.93
CA SER A 15 -41.35 -79.21 30.62
C SER A 15 -42.31 -78.01 30.56
N LEU A 16 -43.55 -78.16 31.04
CA LEU A 16 -44.52 -77.05 31.13
C LEU A 16 -44.01 -75.93 32.06
N PHE A 17 -43.40 -76.28 33.19
CA PHE A 17 -42.84 -75.30 34.12
C PHE A 17 -41.66 -74.52 33.52
N ILE A 18 -40.72 -75.20 32.86
CA ILE A 18 -39.49 -74.58 32.30
C ILE A 18 -39.75 -73.83 30.99
N PHE A 19 -40.59 -74.36 30.09
CA PHE A 19 -40.80 -73.77 28.75
C PHE A 19 -42.02 -72.86 28.63
N ILE A 20 -42.98 -72.91 29.56
CA ILE A 20 -44.18 -72.05 29.53
C ILE A 20 -44.27 -71.16 30.77
N TYR A 21 -44.20 -71.73 31.98
CA TYR A 21 -44.43 -70.96 33.21
C TYR A 21 -43.28 -69.99 33.51
N LEU A 22 -42.04 -70.48 33.51
CA LEU A 22 -40.84 -69.69 33.83
C LEU A 22 -40.61 -68.51 32.85
N PRO A 23 -40.76 -68.65 31.52
CA PRO A 23 -40.59 -67.52 30.60
C PRO A 23 -41.71 -66.49 30.74
N LEU A 24 -42.96 -66.89 30.95
CA LEU A 24 -44.07 -65.94 31.18
C LEU A 24 -43.88 -65.16 32.48
N TYR A 25 -43.48 -65.84 33.56
CA TYR A 25 -43.31 -65.21 34.88
C TYR A 25 -42.11 -64.25 34.95
N LEU A 26 -41.06 -64.47 34.14
CA LEU A 26 -39.90 -63.57 34.07
C LEU A 26 -40.06 -62.45 33.03
N SER A 27 -40.58 -62.74 31.83
CA SER A 27 -40.61 -61.76 30.73
C SER A 27 -41.60 -60.63 30.95
N GLN A 28 -42.82 -60.92 31.42
CA GLN A 28 -43.87 -59.92 31.59
C GLN A 28 -43.51 -58.82 32.59
N PRO A 29 -43.12 -59.09 33.86
CA PRO A 29 -42.81 -58.03 34.80
C PRO A 29 -41.57 -57.23 34.37
N VAL A 30 -40.54 -57.87 33.79
CA VAL A 30 -39.33 -57.18 33.32
C VAL A 30 -39.64 -56.24 32.15
N HIS A 31 -40.43 -56.68 31.16
CA HIS A 31 -40.79 -55.84 30.01
C HIS A 31 -41.74 -54.70 30.39
N ILE A 32 -42.67 -54.93 31.32
CA ILE A 32 -43.56 -53.89 31.86
C ILE A 32 -42.73 -52.86 32.66
N TYR A 33 -41.79 -53.32 33.49
CA TYR A 33 -40.96 -52.43 34.30
C TYR A 33 -40.01 -51.59 33.43
N LEU A 34 -39.30 -52.17 32.45
CA LEU A 34 -38.44 -51.39 31.55
C LEU A 34 -39.24 -50.36 30.71
N SER A 35 -40.42 -50.72 30.22
CA SER A 35 -41.21 -49.77 29.42
C SER A 35 -41.83 -48.65 30.26
N ALA A 36 -42.30 -48.94 31.47
CA ALA A 36 -42.81 -47.93 32.40
C ALA A 36 -41.70 -47.02 32.98
N SER A 37 -40.57 -47.60 33.41
CA SER A 37 -39.52 -46.88 34.12
C SER A 37 -38.50 -46.16 33.23
N LEU A 38 -38.31 -46.59 31.98
CA LEU A 38 -37.33 -45.98 31.07
C LEU A 38 -37.98 -45.35 29.84
N SER A 39 -38.73 -46.11 29.02
CA SER A 39 -39.11 -45.60 27.70
C SER A 39 -40.15 -44.49 27.74
N GLN A 40 -41.17 -44.57 28.60
CA GLN A 40 -42.16 -43.49 28.74
C GLN A 40 -41.57 -42.16 29.25
N PRO A 41 -40.85 -42.08 30.40
CA PRO A 41 -40.31 -40.81 30.87
C PRO A 41 -39.27 -40.21 29.91
N ILE A 42 -38.43 -41.04 29.26
CA ILE A 42 -37.49 -40.57 28.24
C ILE A 42 -38.23 -40.01 27.03
N HIS A 43 -39.25 -40.71 26.51
CA HIS A 43 -40.00 -40.25 25.34
C HIS A 43 -40.78 -38.95 25.63
N ILE A 44 -41.38 -38.83 26.82
CA ILE A 44 -42.09 -37.61 27.24
C ILE A 44 -41.10 -36.46 27.42
N TYR A 45 -39.97 -36.67 28.10
CA TYR A 45 -38.98 -35.61 28.28
C TYR A 45 -38.37 -35.17 26.95
N LEU A 46 -38.03 -36.10 26.06
CA LEU A 46 -37.43 -35.78 24.77
C LEU A 46 -38.43 -35.07 23.83
N SER A 47 -39.69 -35.51 23.78
CA SER A 47 -40.70 -34.88 22.93
C SER A 47 -41.10 -33.49 23.44
N THR A 48 -41.26 -33.31 24.76
CA THR A 48 -41.60 -32.00 25.35
C THR A 48 -40.44 -31.03 25.29
N SER A 49 -39.22 -31.43 25.65
CA SER A 49 -38.05 -30.54 25.55
C SER A 49 -37.76 -30.16 24.10
N LEU A 50 -37.72 -31.11 23.16
CA LEU A 50 -37.44 -30.82 21.76
C LEU A 50 -38.52 -29.92 21.13
N SER A 51 -39.81 -30.19 21.38
CA SER A 51 -40.88 -29.34 20.86
C SER A 51 -40.88 -27.95 21.48
N ILE A 52 -40.69 -27.80 22.79
CA ILE A 52 -40.61 -26.49 23.46
C ILE A 52 -39.39 -25.71 22.96
N THR A 53 -38.20 -26.32 22.90
CA THR A 53 -36.98 -25.63 22.46
C THR A 53 -37.03 -25.26 20.97
N VAL A 54 -37.48 -26.16 20.09
CA VAL A 54 -37.60 -25.85 18.65
C VAL A 54 -38.69 -24.81 18.38
N CYS A 55 -39.88 -24.95 18.96
CA CYS A 55 -40.96 -23.99 18.73
C CYS A 55 -40.67 -22.62 19.34
N SER A 56 -40.06 -22.53 20.54
CA SER A 56 -39.66 -21.25 21.12
C SER A 56 -38.54 -20.58 20.32
N TYR A 57 -37.46 -21.31 19.99
CA TYR A 57 -36.37 -20.75 19.19
C TYR A 57 -36.86 -20.28 17.80
N LEU A 58 -37.64 -21.11 17.09
CA LEU A 58 -38.14 -20.78 15.76
C LEU A 58 -39.14 -19.61 15.78
N SER A 59 -40.06 -19.56 16.76
CA SER A 59 -41.00 -18.45 16.87
C SER A 59 -40.32 -17.13 17.25
N ILE A 60 -39.36 -17.15 18.19
CA ILE A 60 -38.55 -15.98 18.55
C ILE A 60 -37.71 -15.52 17.35
N TYR A 61 -37.03 -16.44 16.66
CA TYR A 61 -36.22 -16.13 15.47
C TYR A 61 -37.08 -15.52 14.34
N LEU A 62 -38.22 -16.13 14.01
CA LEU A 62 -39.14 -15.61 12.98
C LEU A 62 -39.75 -14.26 13.40
N PHE A 63 -40.08 -14.07 14.67
CA PHE A 63 -40.61 -12.80 15.18
C PHE A 63 -39.57 -11.67 15.10
N ILE A 64 -38.33 -11.94 15.52
CA ILE A 64 -37.22 -10.97 15.44
C ILE A 64 -36.90 -10.67 13.97
N TYR A 65 -36.72 -11.69 13.12
CA TYR A 65 -36.42 -11.52 11.70
C TYR A 65 -37.52 -10.72 10.98
N ARG A 66 -38.79 -11.07 11.18
CA ARG A 66 -39.93 -10.36 10.60
C ARG A 66 -40.01 -8.92 11.11
N SER A 67 -39.74 -8.68 12.39
CA SER A 67 -39.74 -7.33 12.98
C SER A 67 -38.61 -6.46 12.42
N LEU A 68 -37.39 -6.98 12.36
CA LEU A 68 -36.24 -6.28 11.75
C LEU A 68 -36.49 -5.99 10.26
N PHE A 69 -37.08 -6.94 9.53
CA PHE A 69 -37.40 -6.75 8.11
C PHE A 69 -38.49 -5.69 7.89
N ILE A 70 -39.58 -5.73 8.64
CA ILE A 70 -40.73 -4.82 8.46
C ILE A 70 -40.48 -3.42 9.03
N PHE A 71 -39.84 -3.31 10.20
CA PHE A 71 -39.68 -2.02 10.91
C PHE A 71 -38.34 -1.33 10.68
N ILE A 72 -37.30 -2.04 10.21
CA ILE A 72 -35.98 -1.45 9.91
C ILE A 72 -35.64 -1.56 8.43
N TYR A 73 -35.59 -2.77 7.85
CA TYR A 73 -35.13 -2.95 6.48
C TYR A 73 -36.06 -2.29 5.45
N LEU A 74 -37.37 -2.59 5.49
CA LEU A 74 -38.31 -2.10 4.49
C LEU A 74 -38.46 -0.55 4.48
N PRO A 75 -38.55 0.16 5.62
CA PRO A 75 -38.61 1.63 5.64
C PRO A 75 -37.28 2.29 5.26
N LEU A 76 -36.14 1.68 5.64
CA LEU A 76 -34.82 2.20 5.30
C LEU A 76 -34.52 1.99 3.81
N TYR A 77 -34.95 0.87 3.22
CA TYR A 77 -34.94 0.65 1.77
C TYR A 77 -35.85 1.66 1.03
N HIS A 78 -37.10 1.84 1.48
CA HIS A 78 -38.02 2.80 0.85
C HIS A 78 -37.52 4.25 0.94
N SER A 79 -36.96 4.66 2.08
CA SER A 79 -36.42 6.03 2.23
C SER A 79 -35.16 6.25 1.41
N LEU A 80 -34.21 5.30 1.36
CA LEU A 80 -33.07 5.37 0.44
C LEU A 80 -33.53 5.41 -1.03
N PHE A 81 -34.54 4.63 -1.40
CA PHE A 81 -35.09 4.63 -2.75
C PHE A 81 -35.78 5.96 -3.10
N ILE A 82 -36.63 6.49 -2.23
CA ILE A 82 -37.44 7.69 -2.48
C ILE A 82 -36.63 8.99 -2.35
N PHE A 83 -35.68 9.08 -1.41
CA PHE A 83 -34.93 10.31 -1.12
C PHE A 83 -33.52 10.36 -1.73
N ILE A 84 -32.94 9.24 -2.17
CA ILE A 84 -31.61 9.21 -2.80
C ILE A 84 -31.67 8.64 -4.22
N TYR A 85 -32.19 7.43 -4.41
CA TYR A 85 -32.14 6.77 -5.72
C TYR A 85 -33.06 7.47 -6.74
N LEU A 86 -34.33 7.67 -6.42
CA LEU A 86 -35.33 8.28 -7.31
C LEU A 86 -34.97 9.74 -7.68
N PRO A 87 -34.51 10.62 -6.77
CA PRO A 87 -34.07 11.96 -7.14
C PRO A 87 -32.81 11.95 -8.00
N LEU A 88 -31.83 11.08 -7.77
CA LEU A 88 -30.65 10.95 -8.64
C LEU A 88 -31.05 10.45 -10.03
N TYR A 89 -31.87 9.39 -10.11
CA TYR A 89 -32.32 8.77 -11.35
C TYR A 89 -33.19 9.69 -12.20
N LEU A 90 -33.97 10.59 -11.59
CA LEU A 90 -34.76 11.61 -12.30
C LEU A 90 -33.92 12.86 -12.64
N SER A 91 -33.07 13.33 -11.72
CA SER A 91 -32.32 14.59 -11.92
C SER A 91 -31.16 14.45 -12.89
N GLN A 92 -30.40 13.34 -12.89
CA GLN A 92 -29.27 13.18 -13.81
C GLN A 92 -29.66 13.27 -15.30
N PRO A 93 -30.63 12.49 -15.82
CA PRO A 93 -31.00 12.60 -17.24
C PRO A 93 -31.60 13.97 -17.56
N VAL A 94 -32.40 14.57 -16.69
CA VAL A 94 -32.98 15.91 -16.93
C VAL A 94 -31.89 16.99 -16.92
N HIS A 95 -30.97 16.97 -15.96
CA HIS A 95 -29.94 17.99 -15.81
C HIS A 95 -28.81 17.84 -16.84
N ILE A 96 -28.52 16.62 -17.31
CA ILE A 96 -27.62 16.35 -18.44
C ILE A 96 -28.31 16.76 -19.75
N TYR A 97 -29.55 16.34 -20.00
CA TYR A 97 -30.25 16.69 -21.24
C TYR A 97 -30.49 18.20 -21.35
N LEU A 98 -30.88 18.87 -20.26
CA LEU A 98 -31.09 20.32 -20.26
C LEU A 98 -29.77 21.08 -20.40
N SER A 99 -28.69 20.68 -19.73
CA SER A 99 -27.39 21.37 -19.88
C SER A 99 -26.75 21.13 -21.25
N THR A 100 -26.83 19.92 -21.81
CA THR A 100 -26.32 19.61 -23.15
C THR A 100 -27.17 20.26 -24.23
N SER A 101 -28.51 20.14 -24.20
CA SER A 101 -29.36 20.81 -25.20
C SER A 101 -29.25 22.34 -25.14
N LEU A 102 -29.22 22.95 -23.94
CA LEU A 102 -29.07 24.40 -23.79
C LEU A 102 -27.67 24.88 -24.21
N SER A 103 -26.60 24.16 -23.87
CA SER A 103 -25.24 24.54 -24.29
C SER A 103 -25.03 24.33 -25.79
N ILE A 104 -25.52 23.23 -26.38
CA ILE A 104 -25.43 22.97 -27.82
C ILE A 104 -26.25 24.00 -28.59
N THR A 105 -27.50 24.28 -28.20
CA THR A 105 -28.34 25.29 -28.89
C THR A 105 -27.79 26.71 -28.70
N ALA A 106 -27.37 27.10 -27.49
CA ALA A 106 -26.77 28.42 -27.27
C ALA A 106 -25.44 28.58 -28.02
N CYS A 107 -24.53 27.60 -27.99
CA CYS A 107 -23.25 27.71 -28.67
C CYS A 107 -23.40 27.66 -30.19
N SER A 108 -24.25 26.78 -30.74
CA SER A 108 -24.50 26.72 -32.19
C SER A 108 -25.23 27.97 -32.68
N TYR A 109 -26.30 28.40 -32.02
CA TYR A 109 -27.03 29.61 -32.41
C TYR A 109 -26.15 30.86 -32.27
N LEU A 110 -25.41 31.02 -31.16
CA LEU A 110 -24.55 32.19 -30.96
C LEU A 110 -23.36 32.21 -31.92
N SER A 111 -22.71 31.07 -32.21
CA SER A 111 -21.58 31.03 -33.17
C SER A 111 -22.02 31.20 -34.62
N VAL A 112 -23.16 30.63 -35.02
CA VAL A 112 -23.75 30.85 -36.35
C VAL A 112 -24.25 32.30 -36.48
N TYR A 113 -24.91 32.84 -35.45
CA TYR A 113 -25.36 34.24 -35.45
C TYR A 113 -24.19 35.22 -35.49
N LEU A 114 -23.14 35.04 -34.66
CA LEU A 114 -21.94 35.88 -34.72
C LEU A 114 -21.20 35.74 -36.06
N SER A 115 -21.01 34.53 -36.59
CA SER A 115 -20.28 34.37 -37.85
C SER A 115 -21.04 34.96 -39.04
N ILE A 116 -22.37 34.80 -39.10
CA ILE A 116 -23.22 35.46 -40.11
C ILE A 116 -23.24 36.98 -39.90
N TYR A 117 -23.48 37.47 -38.68
CA TYR A 117 -23.50 38.91 -38.42
C TYR A 117 -22.16 39.58 -38.71
N HIS A 118 -21.05 38.98 -38.29
CA HIS A 118 -19.70 39.52 -38.45
C HIS A 118 -19.20 39.44 -39.90
N SER A 119 -19.63 38.44 -40.68
CA SER A 119 -19.36 38.38 -42.13
C SER A 119 -20.23 39.33 -42.93
N LEU A 120 -21.55 39.44 -42.64
CA LEU A 120 -22.40 40.49 -43.22
C LEU A 120 -21.87 41.89 -42.87
N PHE A 121 -21.36 42.09 -41.65
CA PHE A 121 -20.74 43.34 -41.24
C PHE A 121 -19.43 43.61 -42.00
N ILE A 122 -18.48 42.66 -42.06
CA ILE A 122 -17.19 42.86 -42.76
C ILE A 122 -17.34 42.98 -44.28
N PHE A 123 -18.19 42.16 -44.91
CA PHE A 123 -18.21 42.01 -46.38
C PHE A 123 -19.35 42.76 -47.07
N ILE A 124 -20.38 43.22 -46.35
CA ILE A 124 -21.49 43.99 -46.93
C ILE A 124 -21.64 45.36 -46.24
N TYR A 125 -21.77 45.41 -44.92
CA TYR A 125 -22.02 46.69 -44.24
C TYR A 125 -20.80 47.61 -44.26
N LEU A 126 -19.63 47.12 -43.85
CA LEU A 126 -18.38 47.89 -43.76
C LEU A 126 -17.91 48.41 -45.13
N PRO A 127 -17.98 47.66 -46.26
CA PRO A 127 -17.59 48.19 -47.56
C PRO A 127 -18.59 49.22 -48.09
N LEU A 128 -19.90 49.05 -47.85
CA LEU A 128 -20.91 50.08 -48.20
C LEU A 128 -20.73 51.36 -47.35
N TYR A 129 -20.52 51.19 -46.04
CA TYR A 129 -20.36 52.28 -45.07
C TYR A 129 -19.01 53.01 -45.20
N LEU A 130 -17.97 52.36 -45.75
CA LEU A 130 -16.72 53.02 -46.11
C LEU A 130 -16.78 53.65 -47.51
N SER A 131 -17.33 52.95 -48.51
CA SER A 131 -17.33 53.44 -49.90
C SER A 131 -18.17 54.70 -50.09
N GLN A 132 -19.35 54.82 -49.47
CA GLN A 132 -20.16 56.04 -49.62
C GLN A 132 -19.45 57.31 -49.11
N PRO A 133 -18.98 57.40 -47.85
CA PRO A 133 -18.25 58.59 -47.41
C PRO A 133 -16.91 58.74 -48.13
N VAL A 134 -16.15 57.68 -48.43
CA VAL A 134 -14.86 57.84 -49.13
C VAL A 134 -15.05 58.38 -50.55
N HIS A 135 -16.04 57.91 -51.31
CA HIS A 135 -16.28 58.38 -52.68
C HIS A 135 -16.86 59.81 -52.72
N ILE A 136 -17.68 60.18 -51.73
CA ILE A 136 -18.19 61.55 -51.56
C ILE A 136 -17.05 62.48 -51.08
N TYR A 137 -16.24 62.05 -50.12
CA TYR A 137 -15.18 62.88 -49.54
C TYR A 137 -14.00 63.06 -50.49
N LEU A 138 -13.61 62.07 -51.31
CA LEU A 138 -12.62 62.30 -52.39
C LEU A 138 -13.17 63.23 -53.48
N SER A 139 -14.41 63.05 -53.93
CA SER A 139 -14.97 63.94 -54.96
C SER A 139 -15.18 65.38 -54.48
N ALA A 140 -15.58 65.57 -53.22
CA ALA A 140 -15.66 66.90 -52.59
C ALA A 140 -14.28 67.51 -52.29
N SER A 141 -13.33 66.73 -51.75
CA SER A 141 -12.01 67.26 -51.38
C SER A 141 -11.10 67.54 -52.57
N LEU A 142 -11.12 66.73 -53.65
CA LEU A 142 -10.38 67.08 -54.87
C LEU A 142 -10.98 68.30 -55.58
N SER A 143 -12.30 68.49 -55.56
CA SER A 143 -12.93 69.69 -56.16
C SER A 143 -12.71 70.96 -55.34
N GLN A 144 -12.65 70.88 -54.00
CA GLN A 144 -12.40 72.04 -53.14
C GLN A 144 -10.91 72.37 -52.97
N SER A 145 -10.01 71.38 -52.87
CA SER A 145 -8.56 71.63 -52.68
C SER A 145 -7.92 72.34 -53.86
N VAL A 146 -8.30 71.98 -55.10
CA VAL A 146 -7.84 72.67 -56.32
C VAL A 146 -8.37 74.10 -56.40
N HIS A 147 -9.56 74.36 -55.87
CA HIS A 147 -10.21 75.68 -55.97
C HIS A 147 -9.76 76.68 -54.88
N ILE A 148 -9.25 76.19 -53.74
CA ILE A 148 -8.79 77.03 -52.61
C ILE A 148 -7.28 77.33 -52.69
N TYR A 149 -6.46 76.43 -53.26
CA TYR A 149 -5.00 76.64 -53.35
C TYR A 149 -4.57 77.65 -54.43
N LEU A 150 -5.52 78.26 -55.16
CA LEU A 150 -5.28 79.16 -56.29
C LEU A 150 -5.99 80.52 -56.15
N SER A 151 -6.42 80.89 -54.93
CA SER A 151 -7.08 82.16 -54.66
C SER A 151 -6.70 82.74 -53.28
N PHE A 152 -5.96 83.85 -53.31
CA PHE A 152 -5.61 84.75 -52.20
C PHE A 152 -4.63 84.16 -51.14
N GLU A 153 -3.49 84.78 -50.81
CA GLU A 153 -2.90 86.08 -51.20
C GLU A 153 -3.84 87.30 -51.16
N THR A 154 -4.19 87.79 -49.97
CA THR A 154 -4.03 89.20 -49.54
C THR A 154 -4.74 89.45 -48.19
N CYS A 155 -4.26 90.45 -47.43
CA CYS A 155 -4.95 91.11 -46.31
C CYS A 155 -5.27 90.29 -45.03
N CYS A 156 -5.45 90.88 -43.84
CA CYS A 156 -4.80 92.07 -43.26
C CYS A 156 -5.01 92.16 -41.72
N VAL A 157 -3.97 92.61 -41.00
CA VAL A 157 -3.99 93.70 -39.99
C VAL A 157 -5.09 93.73 -38.89
N THR A 158 -4.70 93.25 -37.69
CA THR A 158 -4.94 93.80 -36.32
C THR A 158 -6.36 93.95 -35.68
N ALA A 159 -6.36 93.83 -34.33
CA ALA A 159 -6.90 94.78 -33.32
C ALA A 159 -8.09 94.37 -32.41
N LEU A 160 -7.86 94.48 -31.08
CA LEU A 160 -8.81 94.97 -30.01
C LEU A 160 -10.12 94.16 -29.73
N SER A 161 -10.86 94.30 -28.61
CA SER A 161 -10.55 94.65 -27.20
C SER A 161 -11.77 94.48 -26.24
N VAL A 162 -11.54 94.06 -24.98
CA VAL A 162 -12.23 94.48 -23.70
C VAL A 162 -13.77 94.30 -23.50
N GLY A 163 -14.16 93.83 -22.28
CA GLY A 163 -15.51 93.95 -21.66
C GLY A 163 -16.05 92.59 -21.13
N HIS A 164 -16.34 92.35 -19.82
CA HIS A 164 -17.35 92.93 -18.90
C HIS A 164 -18.82 92.66 -19.35
N TYR A 165 -19.82 92.29 -18.53
CA TYR A 165 -20.04 92.08 -17.06
C TYR A 165 -21.43 91.36 -16.90
N TYR A 166 -21.99 90.80 -15.80
CA TYR A 166 -21.67 90.54 -14.37
C TYR A 166 -22.73 89.53 -13.78
N SER A 167 -22.98 89.51 -12.45
CA SER A 167 -24.24 89.08 -11.75
C SER A 167 -24.45 87.58 -11.40
N PHE A 168 -24.92 87.13 -10.20
CA PHE A 168 -24.94 87.70 -8.81
C PHE A 168 -25.38 86.63 -7.75
N ILE A 169 -24.68 86.49 -6.60
CA ILE A 169 -25.15 85.95 -5.28
C ILE A 169 -25.60 84.44 -5.22
N SER A 170 -25.46 83.62 -4.15
CA SER A 170 -25.17 83.83 -2.71
C SER A 170 -24.32 82.71 -2.03
N SER A 171 -24.02 82.92 -0.74
CA SER A 171 -23.60 81.96 0.33
C SER A 171 -22.11 81.74 0.63
N HIS A 172 -21.60 82.61 1.51
CA HIS A 172 -20.41 82.46 2.38
C HIS A 172 -20.62 81.39 3.49
N PHE A 173 -19.61 80.86 4.22
CA PHE A 173 -18.15 81.11 4.26
C PHE A 173 -17.39 79.97 4.99
N LEU A 174 -16.08 79.83 4.69
CA LEU A 174 -14.94 79.38 5.55
C LEU A 174 -15.03 78.04 6.34
N HIS A 175 -13.93 77.43 6.80
CA HIS A 175 -12.61 77.17 6.16
C HIS A 175 -11.90 76.02 6.90
N ASN A 176 -10.75 75.61 6.39
CA ASN A 176 -9.91 74.55 6.96
C ASN A 176 -9.05 74.96 8.18
N ARG A 177 -8.67 73.91 8.93
CA ARG A 177 -7.30 73.53 9.37
C ARG A 177 -6.86 73.70 10.84
N ARG A 178 -6.13 72.66 11.27
CA ARG A 178 -5.15 72.54 12.38
C ARG A 178 -5.70 72.53 13.82
N GLN A 179 -4.97 72.09 14.86
CA GLN A 179 -3.93 71.03 15.07
C GLN A 179 -3.46 71.09 16.55
N LEU A 180 -3.12 69.95 17.18
CA LEU A 180 -2.34 69.79 18.44
C LEU A 180 -2.98 70.12 19.82
N LEU A 181 -2.52 69.35 20.83
CA LEU A 181 -2.53 69.59 22.31
C LEU A 181 -3.90 69.58 23.05
N PHE A 182 -4.07 69.08 24.29
CA PHE A 182 -3.31 68.11 25.12
C PHE A 182 -4.15 67.72 26.39
N THR A 183 -4.15 66.44 26.83
CA THR A 183 -4.53 65.92 28.20
C THR A 183 -5.92 66.26 28.81
N ALA A 184 -6.56 65.45 29.68
CA ALA A 184 -6.46 64.02 30.07
C ALA A 184 -7.66 63.64 30.99
N VAL A 185 -7.83 62.33 31.31
CA VAL A 185 -8.73 61.77 32.38
C VAL A 185 -10.25 61.82 32.02
N THR A 186 -11.11 60.80 32.20
CA THR A 186 -11.09 59.51 32.94
C THR A 186 -11.77 58.34 32.19
N ASN A 187 -11.56 57.10 32.65
CA ASN A 187 -12.47 55.93 32.61
C ASN A 187 -13.01 55.37 31.27
N SER A 188 -12.40 54.29 30.79
CA SER A 188 -12.92 52.92 31.03
C SER A 188 -11.87 51.86 30.65
N SER A 189 -12.04 50.61 31.12
CA SER A 189 -10.94 49.65 31.29
C SER A 189 -10.91 48.48 30.29
N ASP A 190 -9.69 48.24 29.79
CA ASP A 190 -9.04 46.96 29.50
C ASP A 190 -9.84 45.81 28.85
N LYS A 191 -9.52 45.54 27.57
CA LYS A 191 -9.53 44.19 26.99
C LYS A 191 -8.39 44.00 25.98
N LYS A 192 -7.14 43.75 26.42
CA LYS A 192 -6.12 43.20 25.47
C LYS A 192 -4.96 42.33 25.98
N ASN A 193 -4.76 42.11 27.29
CA ASN A 193 -3.52 41.47 27.79
C ASN A 193 -3.67 40.18 28.63
N VAL A 194 -4.80 39.47 28.58
CA VAL A 194 -5.01 38.24 29.39
C VAL A 194 -4.59 36.93 28.67
N SER A 195 -4.67 36.87 27.34
CA SER A 195 -4.47 35.63 26.56
C SER A 195 -3.01 35.21 26.35
N ARG A 196 -2.03 35.84 27.01
CA ARG A 196 -0.58 35.57 26.79
C ARG A 196 0.25 35.33 28.06
N LEU A 197 -0.37 35.19 29.24
CA LEU A 197 0.35 35.00 30.52
C LEU A 197 -0.09 33.77 31.34
N ILE A 198 -0.95 32.90 30.80
CA ILE A 198 -1.46 31.70 31.52
C ILE A 198 -0.79 30.39 31.04
N TYR A 199 -0.18 30.37 29.86
CA TYR A 199 0.33 29.12 29.24
C TYR A 199 1.83 28.82 29.50
N THR A 200 2.56 29.69 30.19
CA THR A 200 4.04 29.66 30.20
C THR A 200 4.67 29.27 31.54
N THR A 201 3.90 29.21 32.63
CA THR A 201 4.45 29.08 34.00
C THR A 201 4.22 27.70 34.61
N THR A 202 3.14 27.00 34.24
CA THR A 202 2.74 25.72 34.84
C THR A 202 3.62 24.56 34.39
N ASN A 203 3.85 24.43 33.08
CA ASN A 203 4.55 23.26 32.51
C ASN A 203 6.05 23.23 32.85
N LYS A 204 6.69 24.38 33.11
CA LYS A 204 8.13 24.41 33.39
C LYS A 204 8.49 23.68 34.69
N LYS A 205 7.75 23.90 35.78
CA LYS A 205 7.98 23.20 37.07
C LYS A 205 7.70 21.70 36.99
N ILE A 206 6.80 21.27 36.11
CA ILE A 206 6.53 19.84 35.88
C ILE A 206 7.68 19.21 35.08
N MET A 207 8.15 19.85 34.01
CA MET A 207 9.27 19.34 33.20
C MET A 207 10.60 19.33 33.97
N ASP A 208 10.87 20.34 34.81
CA ASP A 208 12.12 20.41 35.56
C ASP A 208 12.14 19.38 36.71
N SER A 209 11.00 19.10 37.39
CA SER A 209 10.92 18.02 38.38
C SER A 209 10.93 16.60 37.78
N LEU A 210 10.48 16.43 36.53
CA LEU A 210 10.69 15.18 35.79
C LEU A 210 12.17 14.97 35.45
N LYS A 211 12.90 16.01 35.04
CA LYS A 211 14.35 15.91 34.75
C LYS A 211 15.19 15.51 35.96
N GLU A 212 14.92 16.06 37.14
CA GLU A 212 15.61 15.65 38.37
C GLU A 212 15.35 14.19 38.75
N LYS A 213 14.23 13.60 38.30
CA LYS A 213 13.90 12.19 38.54
C LYS A 213 14.57 11.23 37.54
N TYR A 214 14.96 11.72 36.36
CA TYR A 214 15.61 10.91 35.30
C TYR A 214 17.14 10.83 35.40
N ASN A 215 17.80 11.66 36.22
CA ASN A 215 19.24 11.57 36.49
C ASN A 215 19.56 10.59 37.65
N ARG A 216 18.90 9.42 37.68
CA ARG A 216 19.16 8.34 38.63
C ARG A 216 19.14 6.97 37.95
N ASP A 217 20.28 6.51 37.47
CA ASP A 217 20.63 5.10 37.67
C ASP A 217 20.69 4.88 39.19
N PRO A 218 20.00 3.86 39.75
CA PRO A 218 20.52 2.49 39.66
C PRO A 218 19.46 1.35 39.63
N THR A 219 19.96 0.11 39.57
CA THR A 219 19.32 -1.20 39.96
C THR A 219 18.60 -2.09 38.93
N ASP A 220 18.38 -1.70 37.66
CA ASP A 220 17.78 -2.65 36.68
C ASP A 220 18.74 -3.72 36.10
N ALA A 221 20.05 -3.59 36.36
CA ALA A 221 21.10 -4.45 35.77
C ALA A 221 20.92 -5.96 36.02
N GLU A 222 20.32 -6.35 37.15
CA GLU A 222 20.08 -7.76 37.52
C GLU A 222 18.93 -8.40 36.71
N LYS A 223 18.06 -7.60 36.07
CA LYS A 223 16.99 -8.12 35.19
C LYS A 223 17.41 -8.25 33.73
N GLU A 224 18.33 -7.42 33.25
CA GLU A 224 18.75 -7.44 31.83
C GLU A 224 19.33 -8.78 31.38
N HIS A 225 19.96 -9.54 32.29
CA HIS A 225 20.73 -10.76 31.98
C HIS A 225 19.91 -12.05 31.80
N THR A 226 18.57 -12.01 31.83
CA THR A 226 17.73 -13.24 31.91
C THR A 226 16.82 -13.53 30.72
N ARG A 227 16.61 -12.60 29.78
CA ARG A 227 15.66 -12.75 28.66
C ARG A 227 16.38 -12.79 27.32
N SER A 228 16.18 -13.86 26.54
CA SER A 228 16.89 -14.07 25.27
C SER A 228 16.32 -13.24 24.10
N TYR A 229 17.01 -13.28 22.96
CA TYR A 229 16.49 -12.74 21.69
C TYR A 229 15.25 -13.52 21.23
N GLU A 230 15.28 -14.84 21.39
CA GLU A 230 14.19 -15.75 21.09
C GLU A 230 12.96 -15.40 21.95
N ASP A 231 13.15 -15.05 23.22
CA ASP A 231 12.04 -14.60 24.09
C ASP A 231 11.47 -13.23 23.65
N ALA A 232 12.32 -12.30 23.20
CA ALA A 232 11.87 -11.05 22.60
C ALA A 232 11.07 -11.30 21.31
N VAL A 233 11.51 -12.23 20.46
CA VAL A 233 10.81 -12.67 19.25
C VAL A 233 9.47 -13.35 19.58
N LYS A 234 9.40 -14.21 20.62
CA LYS A 234 8.14 -14.81 21.11
C LYS A 234 7.17 -13.75 21.61
N ALA A 235 7.65 -12.83 22.45
CA ALA A 235 6.84 -11.73 22.99
C ALA A 235 6.30 -10.83 21.87
N LEU A 236 7.14 -10.45 20.91
CA LEU A 236 6.73 -9.70 19.73
C LEU A 236 5.68 -10.44 18.89
N ASN A 237 5.90 -11.74 18.64
CA ASN A 237 4.97 -12.57 17.87
C ASN A 237 3.63 -12.83 18.60
N SER A 238 3.51 -12.50 19.89
CA SER A 238 2.23 -12.45 20.61
C SER A 238 1.38 -11.22 20.22
N LEU A 239 2.00 -10.09 19.86
CA LEU A 239 1.34 -8.83 19.47
C LEU A 239 0.68 -8.89 18.07
N GLN A 240 0.67 -10.04 17.41
CA GLN A 240 0.02 -10.24 16.12
C GLN A 240 -1.47 -10.59 16.29
N ILE A 241 -2.34 -9.65 15.94
CA ILE A 241 -3.80 -9.85 15.93
C ILE A 241 -4.19 -11.09 15.11
N PRO A 242 -5.02 -12.02 15.64
CA PRO A 242 -5.57 -13.13 14.86
C PRO A 242 -6.40 -12.66 13.67
N ASN A 243 -6.26 -13.32 12.51
CA ASN A 243 -6.93 -12.92 11.26
C ASN A 243 -8.47 -12.70 11.38
N LYS A 244 -9.16 -13.43 12.28
CA LYS A 244 -10.59 -13.21 12.55
C LYS A 244 -10.86 -11.85 13.21
N THR A 245 -10.04 -11.43 14.16
CA THR A 245 -10.17 -10.15 14.86
C THR A 245 -9.85 -8.97 13.93
N PHE A 246 -8.86 -9.12 13.04
CA PHE A 246 -8.59 -8.15 11.97
C PHE A 246 -9.81 -7.98 11.04
N LEU A 247 -10.52 -9.07 10.71
CA LEU A 247 -11.75 -9.04 9.91
C LEU A 247 -12.97 -8.47 10.65
N LEU A 248 -12.96 -8.40 11.99
CA LEU A 248 -14.00 -7.73 12.78
C LEU A 248 -13.72 -6.22 12.87
N LEU A 249 -12.47 -5.82 13.12
CA LEU A 249 -12.00 -4.44 13.00
C LEU A 249 -12.17 -3.86 11.58
N LYS A 250 -12.43 -4.71 10.57
CA LYS A 250 -12.76 -4.30 9.19
C LYS A 250 -14.06 -3.47 9.10
N LYS A 251 -14.96 -3.52 10.10
CA LYS A 251 -16.28 -2.84 10.05
C LYS A 251 -16.27 -1.40 10.57
N ASP A 252 -15.69 -1.13 11.74
CA ASP A 252 -15.74 0.20 12.39
C ASP A 252 -14.52 1.08 12.04
N ARG A 253 -14.36 1.38 10.74
CA ARG A 253 -13.12 1.94 10.17
C ARG A 253 -12.81 3.37 10.61
N ILE A 254 -13.67 4.34 10.27
CA ILE A 254 -13.31 5.77 10.26
C ILE A 254 -12.90 6.29 11.64
N ASN A 255 -13.62 5.92 12.71
CA ASN A 255 -13.25 6.32 14.07
C ASN A 255 -12.00 5.58 14.57
N SER A 256 -11.89 4.27 14.35
CA SER A 256 -10.79 3.48 14.92
C SER A 256 -9.42 3.86 14.35
N ASP A 257 -9.33 4.27 13.08
CA ASP A 257 -8.07 4.69 12.46
C ASP A 257 -7.51 6.01 13.00
N VAL A 258 -8.36 6.94 13.46
CA VAL A 258 -7.92 8.17 14.13
C VAL A 258 -7.39 7.87 15.53
N TYR A 259 -8.05 6.97 16.29
CA TYR A 259 -7.58 6.57 17.62
C TYR A 259 -6.22 5.85 17.55
N LYS A 260 -5.98 4.98 16.56
CA LYS A 260 -4.69 4.27 16.38
C LYS A 260 -3.48 5.22 16.30
N LEU A 261 -3.59 6.38 15.65
CA LEU A 261 -2.53 7.40 15.63
C LEU A 261 -2.44 8.21 16.93
N GLY A 262 -3.51 8.28 17.72
CA GLY A 262 -3.48 8.81 19.08
C GLY A 262 -2.70 7.89 20.01
N ASP A 263 -3.00 6.59 19.98
CA ASP A 263 -2.37 5.56 20.82
C ASP A 263 -0.86 5.44 20.53
N MET A 264 -0.47 5.55 19.26
CA MET A 264 0.96 5.60 18.87
C MET A 264 1.75 6.73 19.55
N ARG A 265 1.13 7.87 19.89
CA ARG A 265 1.81 8.93 20.65
C ARG A 265 1.96 8.57 22.13
N LYS A 266 0.92 7.99 22.74
CA LYS A 266 0.99 7.47 24.12
C LYS A 266 2.13 6.48 24.28
N TYR A 267 2.28 5.53 23.34
CA TYR A 267 3.35 4.53 23.40
C TYR A 267 4.76 5.14 23.28
N ILE A 268 4.91 6.23 22.51
CA ILE A 268 6.16 7.00 22.38
C ILE A 268 6.48 7.75 23.68
N GLU A 269 5.46 8.36 24.30
CA GLU A 269 5.57 9.01 25.61
C GLU A 269 5.92 8.00 26.74
N CYS A 270 5.32 6.80 26.72
CA CYS A 270 5.59 5.76 27.72
C CYS A 270 7.05 5.27 27.72
N ILE A 271 7.72 5.24 26.57
CA ILE A 271 9.15 4.88 26.47
C ILE A 271 10.10 6.08 26.72
N GLY A 272 9.58 7.17 27.29
CA GLY A 272 10.38 8.32 27.72
C GLY A 272 10.88 9.23 26.59
N MET A 273 10.35 9.11 25.38
CA MET A 273 10.70 9.98 24.24
C MET A 273 9.59 11.02 24.01
N THR A 274 9.93 12.31 24.02
CA THR A 274 8.93 13.36 23.77
C THR A 274 8.62 13.50 22.27
N VAL A 275 7.53 14.20 21.95
CA VAL A 275 7.20 14.52 20.55
C VAL A 275 8.24 15.49 19.96
N GLU A 276 8.88 16.30 20.80
CA GLU A 276 10.00 17.18 20.45
C GLU A 276 11.33 16.42 20.25
N ASP A 277 11.50 15.25 20.86
CA ASP A 277 12.60 14.32 20.55
C ASP A 277 12.37 13.59 19.22
N GLN A 278 11.13 13.17 18.94
CA GLN A 278 10.77 12.60 17.65
C GLN A 278 10.93 13.63 16.51
N ASP A 279 10.56 14.89 16.74
CA ASP A 279 10.75 15.99 15.78
C ASP A 279 12.23 16.38 15.53
N GLN A 280 13.19 15.84 16.30
CA GLN A 280 14.63 15.96 16.02
C GLN A 280 15.14 14.84 15.09
N LEU A 281 14.37 13.77 14.88
CA LEU A 281 14.75 12.72 13.93
C LEU A 281 14.59 13.24 12.50
N SER A 282 15.69 13.25 11.75
CA SER A 282 15.76 13.74 10.37
C SER A 282 15.14 12.72 9.40
N VAL A 283 13.81 12.66 9.36
CA VAL A 283 13.06 11.61 8.64
C VAL A 283 12.93 11.87 7.14
N ILE A 284 13.22 10.85 6.34
CA ILE A 284 12.77 10.66 4.96
C ILE A 284 11.63 9.64 5.00
N HIS A 285 10.41 10.03 4.65
CA HIS A 285 9.22 9.17 4.80
C HIS A 285 8.70 8.73 3.43
N VAL A 286 8.62 7.43 3.16
CA VAL A 286 8.34 6.90 1.82
C VAL A 286 7.09 6.02 1.80
N ALA A 287 6.08 6.45 1.05
CA ALA A 287 4.89 5.69 0.70
C ALA A 287 4.88 5.31 -0.78
N GLY A 288 3.84 4.59 -1.22
CA GLY A 288 3.70 4.08 -2.58
C GLY A 288 3.09 2.69 -2.62
N THR A 289 2.84 2.14 -3.82
CA THR A 289 2.45 0.73 -3.97
C THR A 289 3.69 -0.12 -4.21
N LYS A 290 4.33 0.01 -5.37
CA LYS A 290 5.54 -0.75 -5.75
C LYS A 290 6.77 0.13 -5.62
N GLY A 291 7.90 -0.44 -5.20
CA GLY A 291 9.19 0.26 -5.17
C GLY A 291 9.68 0.77 -3.80
N LYS A 292 8.78 1.06 -2.84
CA LYS A 292 9.09 1.62 -1.50
C LYS A 292 10.44 1.17 -0.91
N GLY A 293 10.56 -0.08 -0.46
CA GLY A 293 11.80 -0.62 0.10
C GLY A 293 13.05 -0.49 -0.78
N SER A 294 12.91 -0.58 -2.11
CA SER A 294 14.03 -0.37 -3.07
C SER A 294 14.46 1.09 -3.16
N THR A 295 13.50 2.04 -3.21
CA THR A 295 13.81 3.47 -3.10
C THR A 295 14.47 3.77 -1.76
N CYS A 296 13.94 3.23 -0.65
CA CYS A 296 14.53 3.37 0.67
C CYS A 296 15.95 2.79 0.76
N SER A 297 16.25 1.65 0.11
CA SER A 297 17.59 1.05 0.13
C SER A 297 18.60 1.86 -0.68
N TYR A 298 18.19 2.43 -1.82
CA TYR A 298 19.03 3.38 -2.55
C TYR A 298 19.30 4.64 -1.70
N VAL A 299 18.28 5.22 -1.05
CA VAL A 299 18.44 6.38 -0.16
C VAL A 299 19.38 6.07 1.01
N GLU A 300 19.25 4.89 1.63
CA GLU A 300 20.15 4.41 2.68
C GLU A 300 21.59 4.35 2.17
N SER A 301 21.83 3.65 1.05
CA SER A 301 23.16 3.44 0.50
C SER A 301 23.83 4.75 0.10
N ILE A 302 23.11 5.64 -0.58
CA ILE A 302 23.62 6.95 -1.01
C ILE A 302 24.03 7.78 0.21
N LEU A 303 23.16 7.93 1.23
CA LEU A 303 23.47 8.76 2.39
C LEU A 303 24.55 8.14 3.30
N ARG A 304 24.61 6.81 3.40
CA ARG A 304 25.69 6.10 4.09
C ARG A 304 27.04 6.31 3.41
N HIS A 305 27.12 6.20 2.08
CA HIS A 305 28.37 6.44 1.35
C HIS A 305 28.81 7.91 1.39
N LYS A 306 27.87 8.86 1.51
CA LYS A 306 28.15 10.27 1.83
C LYS A 306 28.51 10.53 3.31
N GLY A 307 28.73 9.48 4.11
CA GLY A 307 29.26 9.55 5.47
C GLY A 307 28.23 9.78 6.59
N TYR A 308 26.92 9.77 6.30
CA TYR A 308 25.89 9.96 7.33
C TYR A 308 25.59 8.63 8.05
N LYS A 309 25.45 8.66 9.39
CA LYS A 309 24.92 7.51 10.13
C LYS A 309 23.44 7.35 9.78
N THR A 310 23.07 6.24 9.13
CA THR A 310 21.70 5.98 8.71
C THR A 310 20.95 5.13 9.75
N GLY A 311 19.66 5.38 9.89
CA GLY A 311 18.68 4.45 10.44
C GLY A 311 17.64 4.14 9.36
N PHE A 312 17.28 2.89 9.18
CA PHE A 312 16.39 2.44 8.09
C PHE A 312 15.32 1.48 8.64
N PHE A 313 14.05 1.80 8.39
CA PHE A 313 12.87 1.01 8.79
C PHE A 313 12.11 0.51 7.57
N SER A 314 11.80 -0.80 7.54
CA SER A 314 11.23 -1.49 6.36
C SER A 314 10.22 -2.59 6.68
N SER A 315 9.44 -3.01 5.67
CA SER A 315 8.54 -4.15 5.81
C SER A 315 8.16 -4.83 4.47
N PRO A 316 7.97 -6.18 4.46
CA PRO A 316 8.29 -7.15 5.51
C PRO A 316 9.79 -7.48 5.57
N HIS A 317 10.19 -8.30 6.55
CA HIS A 317 11.46 -9.03 6.52
C HIS A 317 11.43 -10.21 5.53
N LEU A 318 12.61 -10.73 5.20
CA LEU A 318 12.83 -11.95 4.43
C LEU A 318 13.09 -13.16 5.35
N LYS A 319 13.94 -13.01 6.37
CA LYS A 319 14.36 -14.11 7.27
C LYS A 319 14.10 -13.81 8.73
N GLU A 320 14.54 -12.64 9.20
CA GLU A 320 14.57 -12.23 10.61
C GLU A 320 13.98 -10.83 10.84
N VAL A 321 13.30 -10.63 11.98
CA VAL A 321 12.71 -9.34 12.37
C VAL A 321 13.70 -8.17 12.49
N ARG A 322 14.98 -8.44 12.78
CA ARG A 322 16.04 -7.41 12.84
C ARG A 322 16.28 -6.71 11.51
N GLU A 323 16.02 -7.35 10.37
CA GLU A 323 16.18 -6.75 9.04
C GLU A 323 15.35 -5.48 8.81
N ARG A 324 14.27 -5.35 9.59
CA ARG A 324 13.35 -4.20 9.58
C ARG A 324 13.89 -2.98 10.30
N ILE A 325 14.97 -3.11 11.08
CA ILE A 325 15.60 -2.01 11.82
C ILE A 325 17.10 -2.08 11.56
N ARG A 326 17.56 -1.33 10.55
CA ARG A 326 18.96 -1.31 10.14
C ARG A 326 19.64 -0.02 10.57
N ILE A 327 20.93 -0.10 10.84
CA ILE A 327 21.82 1.04 11.04
C ILE A 327 23.05 0.83 10.14
N ASN A 328 23.39 1.84 9.34
CA ASN A 328 24.48 1.77 8.37
C ASN A 328 24.41 0.50 7.48
N GLY A 329 23.28 0.31 6.79
CA GLY A 329 23.01 -0.85 5.92
C GLY A 329 22.77 -2.18 6.63
N SER A 330 23.28 -2.36 7.85
CA SER A 330 23.26 -3.62 8.60
C SER A 330 22.04 -3.72 9.54
N PRO A 331 21.35 -4.88 9.62
CA PRO A 331 20.40 -5.17 10.71
C PRO A 331 21.04 -4.99 12.09
N ILE A 332 20.31 -4.42 13.06
CA ILE A 332 20.84 -4.31 14.43
C ILE A 332 21.14 -5.70 15.03
N SER A 333 22.15 -5.79 15.91
CA SER A 333 22.58 -7.06 16.52
C SER A 333 21.48 -7.66 17.42
N HIS A 334 21.55 -8.97 17.68
CA HIS A 334 20.68 -9.65 18.65
C HIS A 334 20.67 -8.92 20.00
N GLU A 335 21.85 -8.58 20.52
CA GLU A 335 22.02 -7.82 21.77
C GLU A 335 21.25 -6.48 21.76
N LYS A 336 21.48 -5.63 20.74
CA LYS A 336 20.80 -4.33 20.64
C LYS A 336 19.29 -4.49 20.46
N PHE A 337 18.86 -5.45 19.64
CA PHE A 337 17.43 -5.75 19.48
C PHE A 337 16.81 -6.15 20.82
N THR A 338 17.39 -7.12 21.54
CA THR A 338 16.88 -7.62 22.82
C THR A 338 16.84 -6.52 23.88
N LYS A 339 17.91 -5.73 24.03
CA LYS A 339 17.99 -4.62 24.99
C LYS A 339 16.91 -3.56 24.74
N TYR A 340 16.81 -3.07 23.49
CA TYR A 340 15.83 -2.05 23.15
C TYR A 340 14.40 -2.59 23.10
N PHE A 341 14.20 -3.85 22.71
CA PHE A 341 12.91 -4.53 22.74
C PHE A 341 12.35 -4.56 24.15
N TRP A 342 13.09 -5.11 25.12
CA TRP A 342 12.58 -5.26 26.49
C TRP A 342 12.40 -3.90 27.17
N TYR A 343 13.28 -2.92 26.91
CA TYR A 343 13.06 -1.55 27.37
C TYR A 343 11.70 -1.01 26.90
N CYS A 344 11.43 -1.04 25.58
CA CYS A 344 10.17 -0.53 25.04
C CYS A 344 8.95 -1.36 25.49
N PHE A 345 9.08 -2.69 25.53
CA PHE A 345 7.99 -3.61 25.88
C PHE A 345 7.56 -3.44 27.33
N ASP A 346 8.51 -3.46 28.27
CA ASP A 346 8.22 -3.34 29.70
C ASP A 346 7.64 -1.96 30.05
N HIS A 347 8.17 -0.88 29.45
CA HIS A 347 7.67 0.48 29.68
C HIS A 347 6.25 0.69 29.15
N ILE A 348 5.94 0.16 27.97
CA ILE A 348 4.58 0.20 27.40
C ILE A 348 3.63 -0.68 28.22
N GLN A 349 4.03 -1.90 28.57
CA GLN A 349 3.19 -2.82 29.34
C GLN A 349 2.86 -2.27 30.74
N ALA A 350 3.82 -1.63 31.42
CA ALA A 350 3.60 -1.04 32.74
C ALA A 350 2.56 0.10 32.73
N GLN A 351 2.50 0.88 31.64
CA GLN A 351 1.73 2.13 31.55
C GLN A 351 0.45 2.03 30.71
N CYS A 352 0.35 1.08 29.77
CA CYS A 352 -0.78 0.88 28.86
C CYS A 352 -1.37 -0.54 29.00
N GLN A 353 -1.63 -0.95 30.24
CA GLN A 353 -2.01 -2.32 30.62
C GLN A 353 -3.21 -2.88 29.83
N ASP A 354 -4.21 -2.05 29.50
CA ASP A 354 -5.42 -2.47 28.79
C ASP A 354 -5.28 -2.55 27.26
N ILE A 355 -4.31 -1.86 26.66
CA ILE A 355 -4.16 -1.74 25.19
C ILE A 355 -2.69 -1.76 24.80
N LEU A 356 -2.16 -2.95 24.48
CA LEU A 356 -0.83 -3.11 23.89
C LEU A 356 -0.83 -2.78 22.38
N PRO A 357 0.28 -2.23 21.85
CA PRO A 357 0.43 -2.00 20.41
C PRO A 357 0.46 -3.32 19.62
N THR A 358 -0.07 -3.30 18.40
CA THR A 358 0.10 -4.43 17.47
C THR A 358 1.56 -4.60 17.03
N PHE A 359 1.90 -5.80 16.55
CA PHE A 359 3.23 -6.16 16.04
C PHE A 359 3.92 -5.06 15.19
N PHE A 360 3.22 -4.45 14.24
CA PHE A 360 3.79 -3.42 13.37
C PHE A 360 3.86 -2.03 14.03
N GLN A 361 2.88 -1.69 14.87
CA GLN A 361 2.95 -0.49 15.74
C GLN A 361 4.16 -0.58 16.68
N PHE A 362 4.33 -1.70 17.37
CA PHE A 362 5.46 -1.91 18.29
C PHE A 362 6.81 -1.81 17.57
N LEU A 363 6.98 -2.46 16.41
CA LEU A 363 8.21 -2.34 15.62
C LEU A 363 8.50 -0.92 15.14
N THR A 364 7.45 -0.14 14.85
CA THR A 364 7.57 1.28 14.48
C THR A 364 8.02 2.14 15.68
N ILE A 365 7.51 1.87 16.88
CA ILE A 365 7.92 2.55 18.12
C ILE A 365 9.38 2.19 18.45
N LEU A 366 9.72 0.89 18.38
CA LEU A 366 11.06 0.38 18.60
C LEU A 366 12.07 0.99 17.63
N SER A 367 11.74 1.13 16.33
CA SER A 367 12.67 1.71 15.35
C SER A 367 12.96 3.17 15.63
N PHE A 368 11.95 4.01 15.93
CA PHE A 368 12.20 5.39 16.35
C PHE A 368 13.05 5.48 17.63
N TYR A 369 12.80 4.63 18.63
CA TYR A 369 13.60 4.58 19.85
C TYR A 369 15.06 4.18 19.58
N VAL A 370 15.27 3.12 18.79
CA VAL A 370 16.60 2.68 18.34
C VAL A 370 17.33 3.83 17.66
N PHE A 371 16.72 4.49 16.68
CA PHE A 371 17.33 5.58 15.92
C PHE A 371 17.66 6.81 16.78
N TRP A 372 16.81 7.15 17.76
CA TRP A 372 17.05 8.21 18.73
C TRP A 372 18.21 7.87 19.69
N ARG A 373 18.19 6.69 20.31
CA ARG A 373 19.26 6.24 21.24
C ARG A 373 20.61 6.08 20.53
N GLU A 374 20.60 5.63 19.28
CA GLU A 374 21.79 5.48 18.43
C GLU A 374 22.24 6.78 17.76
N LYS A 375 21.45 7.86 17.86
CA LYS A 375 21.76 9.19 17.29
C LYS A 375 22.09 9.14 15.80
N VAL A 376 21.24 8.48 15.01
CA VAL A 376 21.39 8.46 13.54
C VAL A 376 21.20 9.87 12.97
N HIS A 377 21.92 10.20 11.89
CA HIS A 377 21.81 11.50 11.22
C HIS A 377 20.57 11.59 10.32
N VAL A 378 20.09 10.45 9.81
CA VAL A 378 18.91 10.33 8.94
C VAL A 378 18.10 9.07 9.27
N CYS A 379 16.78 9.19 9.25
CA CYS A 379 15.84 8.08 9.43
C CYS A 379 15.07 7.83 8.13
N ILE A 380 15.39 6.78 7.39
CA ILE A 380 14.65 6.35 6.21
C ILE A 380 13.51 5.44 6.66
N ILE A 381 12.26 5.87 6.48
CA ILE A 381 11.07 5.19 6.99
C ILE A 381 10.17 4.76 5.83
N GLU A 382 10.06 3.47 5.57
CA GLU A 382 9.03 2.89 4.70
C GLU A 382 7.67 2.81 5.42
N VAL A 383 6.62 3.26 4.75
CA VAL A 383 5.22 3.05 5.16
C VAL A 383 4.80 1.60 4.96
N GLY A 384 4.17 1.00 5.96
CA GLY A 384 3.64 -0.37 5.86
C GLY A 384 2.44 -0.48 4.91
N LEU A 385 1.34 0.22 5.23
CA LEU A 385 0.08 0.14 4.47
C LEU A 385 -0.61 1.50 4.32
N GLY A 386 -0.80 1.92 3.06
CA GLY A 386 -1.47 3.18 2.74
C GLY A 386 -0.55 4.38 3.01
N GLY A 387 -0.75 5.08 4.13
CA GLY A 387 -0.04 6.31 4.47
C GLY A 387 -0.77 7.11 5.56
N ARG A 388 -1.92 7.70 5.23
CA ARG A 388 -2.72 8.61 6.09
C ARG A 388 -2.94 8.09 7.51
N TYR A 389 -3.22 6.79 7.66
CA TYR A 389 -3.45 6.10 8.94
C TYR A 389 -2.42 5.00 9.25
N ASP A 390 -1.31 4.93 8.50
CA ASP A 390 -0.21 4.02 8.82
C ASP A 390 0.48 4.45 10.11
N CYS A 391 0.91 3.52 10.96
CA CYS A 391 1.49 3.86 12.26
C CYS A 391 2.83 4.61 12.15
N THR A 392 3.55 4.56 11.03
CA THR A 392 4.71 5.43 10.77
C THR A 392 4.32 6.91 10.60
N ASN A 393 3.05 7.21 10.28
CA ASN A 393 2.57 8.57 10.00
C ASN A 393 2.41 9.48 11.23
N ILE A 394 2.85 9.01 12.41
CA ILE A 394 3.05 9.86 13.59
C ILE A 394 4.11 10.95 13.38
N VAL A 395 5.06 10.75 12.45
CA VAL A 395 6.07 11.77 12.10
C VAL A 395 5.38 13.06 11.68
N ARG A 396 5.65 14.16 12.41
CA ARG A 396 5.04 15.47 12.17
C ARG A 396 5.81 16.31 11.16
N LYS A 397 7.15 16.18 11.17
CA LYS A 397 8.10 17.00 10.39
C LYS A 397 9.12 16.12 9.63
N PRO A 398 8.68 15.31 8.66
CA PRO A 398 9.61 14.70 7.72
C PRO A 398 10.30 15.80 6.91
N VAL A 399 11.59 15.60 6.65
CA VAL A 399 12.42 16.51 5.85
C VAL A 399 11.99 16.48 4.39
N VAL A 400 11.63 15.30 3.90
CA VAL A 400 11.06 15.08 2.56
C VAL A 400 10.16 13.84 2.59
N CYS A 401 9.06 13.89 1.84
CA CYS A 401 8.16 12.76 1.63
C CYS A 401 8.34 12.18 0.21
N GLY A 402 8.45 10.86 0.10
CA GLY A 402 8.56 10.13 -1.17
C GLY A 402 7.30 9.35 -1.51
N LEU A 403 6.91 9.38 -2.80
CA LEU A 403 5.88 8.50 -3.35
C LEU A 403 6.42 7.69 -4.52
N THR A 404 6.65 6.40 -4.28
CA THR A 404 6.96 5.43 -5.33
C THR A 404 5.72 5.09 -6.16
N HIS A 405 5.86 4.31 -7.23
CA HIS A 405 4.79 4.07 -8.19
C HIS A 405 3.48 3.50 -7.57
N LEU A 406 2.34 4.03 -8.03
CA LEU A 406 0.99 3.71 -7.60
C LEU A 406 0.25 2.82 -8.61
N THR A 407 -0.11 1.62 -8.17
CA THR A 407 -1.06 0.71 -8.82
C THR A 407 -2.02 0.15 -7.76
N PHE A 408 -3.03 -0.60 -8.21
CA PHE A 408 -3.99 -1.30 -7.36
C PHE A 408 -3.29 -2.30 -6.43
N ASP A 409 -3.45 -2.08 -5.12
CA ASP A 409 -3.02 -3.01 -4.09
C ASP A 409 -3.80 -2.75 -2.80
N HIS A 410 -4.08 -3.80 -2.04
CA HIS A 410 -4.90 -3.74 -0.82
C HIS A 410 -6.23 -2.96 -0.99
N THR A 411 -6.91 -3.08 -2.14
CA THR A 411 -8.18 -2.39 -2.46
C THR A 411 -9.26 -2.60 -1.39
N ASP A 412 -9.29 -3.81 -0.85
CA ASP A 412 -10.06 -4.28 0.31
C ASP A 412 -9.95 -3.38 1.57
N ILE A 413 -8.95 -2.48 1.62
CA ILE A 413 -8.62 -1.56 2.72
C ILE A 413 -8.46 -0.11 2.21
N LEU A 414 -7.77 0.10 1.10
CA LEU A 414 -7.43 1.43 0.55
C LEU A 414 -8.47 1.99 -0.44
N GLY A 415 -9.51 1.22 -0.76
CA GLY A 415 -10.52 1.56 -1.76
C GLY A 415 -10.23 0.98 -3.14
N GLU A 416 -11.26 0.92 -3.98
CA GLU A 416 -11.25 0.20 -5.26
C GLU A 416 -10.81 1.07 -6.45
N THR A 417 -10.31 2.29 -6.22
CA THR A 417 -9.88 3.23 -7.26
C THR A 417 -8.46 3.76 -7.03
N ILE A 418 -7.75 4.10 -8.11
CA ILE A 418 -6.43 4.73 -8.03
C ILE A 418 -6.50 6.05 -7.23
N GLN A 419 -7.58 6.81 -7.35
CA GLN A 419 -7.80 8.05 -6.59
C GLN A 419 -7.86 7.78 -5.08
N SER A 420 -8.60 6.76 -4.61
CA SER A 420 -8.67 6.42 -3.17
C SER A 420 -7.33 5.92 -2.62
N ILE A 421 -6.62 5.11 -3.42
CA ILE A 421 -5.28 4.61 -3.12
C ILE A 421 -4.26 5.77 -3.04
N ALA A 422 -4.36 6.76 -3.94
CA ALA A 422 -3.56 7.97 -3.95
C ALA A 422 -3.87 8.87 -2.75
N GLN A 423 -5.16 9.11 -2.41
CA GLN A 423 -5.56 9.87 -1.21
C GLN A 423 -5.01 9.25 0.09
N HIS A 424 -5.04 7.92 0.19
CA HIS A 424 -4.46 7.21 1.33
C HIS A 424 -2.93 7.35 1.41
N LYS A 425 -2.22 7.37 0.27
CA LYS A 425 -0.75 7.45 0.24
C LYS A 425 -0.23 8.89 0.38
N ALA A 426 -0.90 9.86 -0.25
CA ALA A 426 -0.62 11.29 -0.12
C ALA A 426 -0.72 11.78 1.33
N GLY A 427 -1.52 11.11 2.18
CA GLY A 427 -1.66 11.44 3.60
C GLY A 427 -0.38 11.36 4.47
N ILE A 428 0.80 11.03 3.91
CA ILE A 428 2.11 11.28 4.55
C ILE A 428 2.64 12.70 4.34
N PHE A 429 2.08 13.48 3.43
CA PHE A 429 2.45 14.88 3.22
C PHE A 429 2.20 15.69 4.49
N LYS A 430 3.07 16.67 4.77
CA LYS A 430 2.98 17.56 5.94
C LYS A 430 3.18 19.03 5.53
N PRO A 431 2.59 20.00 6.25
CA PRO A 431 2.69 21.41 5.89
C PRO A 431 4.15 21.91 5.90
N GLY A 432 4.57 22.57 4.82
CA GLY A 432 5.93 23.10 4.67
C GLY A 432 7.02 22.07 4.36
N THR A 433 6.69 20.79 4.18
CA THR A 433 7.62 19.75 3.70
C THR A 433 7.65 19.73 2.17
N THR A 434 8.75 19.26 1.57
CA THR A 434 8.81 18.91 0.13
C THR A 434 8.34 17.48 -0.09
N ALA A 435 7.48 17.26 -1.08
CA ALA A 435 7.08 15.93 -1.55
C ALA A 435 7.65 15.66 -2.95
N VAL A 436 8.17 14.45 -3.17
CA VAL A 436 8.67 14.00 -4.47
C VAL A 436 7.98 12.69 -4.87
N THR A 437 7.47 12.61 -6.10
CA THR A 437 6.85 11.40 -6.65
C THR A 437 7.64 10.84 -7.84
N SER A 438 7.68 9.51 -7.98
CA SER A 438 7.90 8.85 -9.27
C SER A 438 6.77 9.23 -10.26
N PRO A 439 6.91 8.96 -11.57
CA PRO A 439 5.80 9.06 -12.51
C PRO A 439 4.57 8.22 -12.07
N GLN A 440 3.37 8.77 -12.27
CA GLN A 440 2.08 8.15 -11.93
C GLN A 440 1.08 8.38 -13.09
N SER A 441 -0.10 7.75 -13.02
CA SER A 441 -1.22 8.06 -13.93
C SER A 441 -1.84 9.43 -13.63
N GLU A 442 -2.57 10.01 -14.58
CA GLU A 442 -3.14 11.37 -14.46
C GLU A 442 -4.09 11.50 -13.25
N GLU A 443 -4.90 10.48 -12.98
CA GLU A 443 -5.86 10.45 -11.88
C GLU A 443 -5.18 10.34 -10.51
N ALA A 444 -3.98 9.73 -10.47
CA ALA A 444 -3.13 9.78 -9.29
C ALA A 444 -2.52 11.18 -9.13
N LEU A 445 -1.94 11.75 -10.19
CA LEU A 445 -1.28 13.05 -10.15
C LEU A 445 -2.22 14.18 -9.73
N GLU A 446 -3.47 14.20 -10.20
CA GLU A 446 -4.50 15.16 -9.77
C GLU A 446 -4.72 15.10 -8.25
N VAL A 447 -4.94 13.90 -7.71
CA VAL A 447 -5.13 13.66 -6.27
C VAL A 447 -3.89 14.03 -5.44
N LEU A 448 -2.69 13.70 -5.91
CA LEU A 448 -1.46 14.10 -5.24
C LEU A 448 -1.32 15.63 -5.20
N GLN A 449 -1.63 16.31 -6.30
CA GLN A 449 -1.53 17.76 -6.39
C GLN A 449 -2.56 18.47 -5.50
N ASP A 450 -3.80 17.98 -5.45
CA ASP A 450 -4.84 18.57 -4.61
C ASP A 450 -4.59 18.35 -3.11
N ASN A 451 -4.13 17.18 -2.70
CA ASN A 451 -3.73 16.98 -1.30
C ASN A 451 -2.47 17.80 -0.94
N ALA A 452 -1.55 18.03 -1.90
CA ALA A 452 -0.42 18.95 -1.68
C ALA A 452 -0.86 20.41 -1.48
N LYS A 453 -1.86 20.89 -2.25
CA LYS A 453 -2.50 22.21 -2.06
C LYS A 453 -3.20 22.30 -0.69
N GLU A 454 -3.98 21.28 -0.34
CA GLU A 454 -4.73 21.18 0.94
C GLU A 454 -3.77 21.28 2.15
N VAL A 455 -2.73 20.45 2.14
CA VAL A 455 -1.75 20.34 3.23
C VAL A 455 -0.72 21.48 3.21
N LYS A 456 -0.55 22.17 2.09
CA LYS A 456 0.46 23.21 1.84
C LYS A 456 1.88 22.65 1.90
N CYS A 457 2.13 21.62 1.08
CA CYS A 457 3.46 21.09 0.79
C CYS A 457 3.85 21.36 -0.67
N SER A 458 5.15 21.49 -0.98
CA SER A 458 5.60 21.63 -2.36
C SER A 458 5.77 20.25 -2.99
N LEU A 459 4.94 19.90 -3.97
CA LEU A 459 5.00 18.63 -4.70
C LEU A 459 5.79 18.75 -6.01
N TYR A 460 6.74 17.85 -6.21
CA TYR A 460 7.54 17.73 -7.42
C TYR A 460 7.56 16.30 -7.97
N MET A 461 7.87 16.14 -9.25
CA MET A 461 8.11 14.84 -9.90
C MET A 461 9.62 14.60 -10.07
N ALA A 462 10.07 13.36 -9.83
CA ALA A 462 11.42 12.94 -10.17
C ALA A 462 11.57 12.83 -11.70
N PRO A 463 12.68 13.30 -12.29
CA PRO A 463 12.92 13.21 -13.73
C PRO A 463 13.15 11.76 -14.18
N ASP A 464 13.08 11.51 -15.49
CA ASP A 464 13.53 10.22 -16.04
C ASP A 464 15.04 10.04 -15.80
N LEU A 465 15.50 8.80 -15.61
CA LEU A 465 16.91 8.51 -15.32
C LEU A 465 17.84 8.83 -16.51
N SER A 466 17.32 8.82 -17.75
CA SER A 466 18.05 9.24 -18.95
C SER A 466 18.35 10.75 -19.03
N ALA A 467 17.72 11.56 -18.16
CA ALA A 467 17.93 13.00 -18.11
C ALA A 467 19.16 13.43 -17.30
N TYR A 468 19.76 12.53 -16.50
CA TYR A 468 20.97 12.81 -15.74
C TYR A 468 22.20 12.57 -16.62
N GLU A 469 22.96 13.62 -16.93
CA GLU A 469 24.17 13.51 -17.78
C GLU A 469 25.17 12.48 -17.24
N ASP A 470 25.38 12.45 -15.91
CA ASP A 470 26.28 11.55 -15.20
C ASP A 470 25.98 10.04 -15.40
N LEU A 471 24.79 9.69 -15.91
CA LEU A 471 24.32 8.30 -16.04
C LEU A 471 24.15 7.84 -17.50
N LYS A 472 24.22 8.74 -18.49
CA LYS A 472 23.84 8.42 -19.88
C LYS A 472 24.68 7.31 -20.51
N GLU A 473 25.98 7.29 -20.22
CA GLU A 473 26.93 6.31 -20.76
C GLU A 473 27.09 5.06 -19.88
N ASP A 474 26.41 5.00 -18.73
CA ASP A 474 26.56 3.89 -17.78
C ASP A 474 25.81 2.63 -18.26
N SER A 475 26.55 1.68 -18.83
CA SER A 475 25.98 0.46 -19.45
C SER A 475 25.21 -0.44 -18.46
N GLU A 476 25.60 -0.45 -17.19
CA GLU A 476 24.95 -1.26 -16.15
C GLU A 476 23.60 -0.66 -15.75
N ILE A 477 23.57 0.64 -15.44
CA ILE A 477 22.35 1.38 -15.08
C ILE A 477 21.41 1.47 -16.29
N ASN A 478 21.95 1.54 -17.52
CA ASN A 478 21.16 1.46 -18.74
C ASN A 478 20.47 0.10 -18.92
N ASP A 479 21.03 -1.00 -18.40
CA ASP A 479 20.41 -2.33 -18.42
C ASP A 479 19.47 -2.63 -17.23
N TYR A 480 19.24 -1.65 -16.34
CA TYR A 480 18.20 -1.73 -15.31
C TYR A 480 16.79 -1.60 -15.92
N GLU A 481 15.81 -2.29 -15.32
CA GLU A 481 14.42 -2.24 -15.74
C GLU A 481 13.77 -0.87 -15.42
N LYS A 482 12.72 -0.49 -16.17
CA LYS A 482 12.06 0.82 -16.02
C LYS A 482 11.69 1.15 -14.57
N PHE A 483 11.09 0.20 -13.86
CA PHE A 483 10.70 0.39 -12.45
C PHE A 483 11.91 0.54 -11.52
N GLN A 484 13.06 -0.07 -11.82
CA GLN A 484 14.30 0.17 -11.06
C GLN A 484 14.78 1.61 -11.28
N LYS A 485 14.76 2.09 -12.53
CA LYS A 485 15.17 3.45 -12.90
C LYS A 485 14.26 4.52 -12.27
N GLU A 486 12.95 4.30 -12.23
CA GLU A 486 11.98 5.17 -11.54
C GLU A 486 12.20 5.23 -10.03
N ASN A 487 12.46 4.08 -9.38
CA ASN A 487 12.76 4.01 -7.95
C ASN A 487 14.09 4.67 -7.59
N LEU A 488 15.07 4.61 -8.50
CA LEU A 488 16.42 5.14 -8.37
C LEU A 488 16.47 6.66 -8.58
N SER A 489 15.77 7.19 -9.59
CA SER A 489 15.64 8.64 -9.78
C SER A 489 14.89 9.30 -8.60
N LEU A 490 13.84 8.65 -8.09
CA LEU A 490 13.18 9.12 -6.86
C LEU A 490 14.14 9.12 -5.67
N ALA A 491 14.94 8.06 -5.48
CA ALA A 491 15.93 8.00 -4.41
C ALA A 491 16.97 9.13 -4.51
N LEU A 492 17.51 9.39 -5.69
CA LEU A 492 18.43 10.51 -5.96
C LEU A 492 17.85 11.85 -5.52
N GLN A 493 16.61 12.15 -5.92
CA GLN A 493 15.97 13.41 -5.56
C GLN A 493 15.58 13.49 -4.07
N LEU A 494 15.18 12.39 -3.43
CA LEU A 494 14.96 12.33 -1.98
C LEU A 494 16.26 12.61 -1.21
N CYS A 495 17.39 12.01 -1.62
CA CYS A 495 18.70 12.32 -1.06
C CYS A 495 19.07 13.79 -1.26
N ARG A 496 18.88 14.34 -2.47
CA ARG A 496 19.20 15.74 -2.80
C ARG A 496 18.38 16.74 -1.98
N VAL A 497 17.07 16.54 -1.85
CA VAL A 497 16.18 17.39 -1.05
C VAL A 497 16.50 17.25 0.44
N TRP A 498 16.85 16.05 0.91
CA TRP A 498 17.30 15.84 2.29
C TRP A 498 18.63 16.54 2.59
N LEU A 499 19.66 16.34 1.75
CA LEU A 499 20.97 16.97 1.87
C LEU A 499 20.86 18.49 1.94
N HIS A 500 20.07 19.08 1.03
CA HIS A 500 19.76 20.49 1.02
C HIS A 500 19.09 20.96 2.33
N ASN A 501 18.13 20.20 2.85
CA ASN A 501 17.44 20.54 4.10
C ASN A 501 18.17 20.09 5.37
N PHE A 502 19.33 19.43 5.26
CA PHE A 502 20.19 19.08 6.38
C PHE A 502 21.34 20.09 6.51
N ASP A 503 22.12 20.27 5.43
CA ASP A 503 23.28 21.14 5.36
C ASP A 503 22.88 22.64 5.39
N LYS A 504 23.51 23.39 6.30
CA LYS A 504 23.25 24.82 6.52
C LYS A 504 23.79 25.73 5.42
N ASP A 505 24.79 25.27 4.67
CA ASP A 505 25.36 26.01 3.54
C ASP A 505 24.60 25.75 2.25
N LEU A 506 24.11 24.52 2.02
CA LEU A 506 23.20 24.23 0.91
C LEU A 506 21.84 24.96 1.04
N LYS A 507 21.30 25.11 2.25
CA LYS A 507 20.07 25.89 2.56
C LYS A 507 20.05 27.31 1.99
N LYS A 508 21.20 27.91 1.73
CA LYS A 508 21.32 29.27 1.19
C LYS A 508 20.87 29.36 -0.27
N ARG A 509 20.94 28.26 -1.03
CA ARG A 509 20.35 28.15 -2.37
C ARG A 509 18.84 27.95 -2.21
N LYS A 510 18.01 28.86 -2.70
CA LYS A 510 16.55 28.62 -2.72
C LYS A 510 16.22 27.56 -3.76
N TRP A 511 15.39 26.58 -3.42
CA TRP A 511 14.60 25.88 -4.44
C TRP A 511 13.68 26.91 -5.09
N VAL A 512 13.51 26.82 -6.40
CA VAL A 512 12.57 27.66 -7.13
C VAL A 512 11.20 26.99 -7.04
N ASP A 513 10.40 27.34 -6.04
CA ASP A 513 8.98 26.99 -5.96
C ASP A 513 8.18 27.75 -7.04
N THR A 514 8.40 27.40 -8.31
CA THR A 514 7.55 27.79 -9.46
C THR A 514 6.22 27.02 -9.43
N PHE A 515 5.49 27.16 -8.33
CA PHE A 515 4.15 26.60 -8.13
C PHE A 515 3.09 27.48 -8.83
N SER A 516 3.27 27.68 -10.14
CA SER A 516 2.59 28.69 -10.96
C SER A 516 1.76 28.08 -12.10
N GLY A 517 1.27 26.85 -11.97
CA GLY A 517 0.51 26.17 -13.02
C GLY A 517 -0.24 24.92 -12.56
N LYS A 518 -0.96 24.30 -13.50
CA LYS A 518 -1.68 23.02 -13.29
C LYS A 518 -0.78 21.78 -13.35
N VAL A 519 0.47 21.90 -13.80
CA VAL A 519 1.39 20.77 -13.97
C VAL A 519 2.29 20.64 -12.74
N ILE A 520 2.57 19.42 -12.28
CA ILE A 520 3.55 19.17 -11.21
C ILE A 520 4.96 19.41 -11.79
N PRO A 521 5.77 20.31 -11.22
CA PRO A 521 7.12 20.60 -11.71
C PRO A 521 8.05 19.38 -11.56
N VAL A 522 8.88 19.15 -12.57
CA VAL A 522 9.93 18.12 -12.55
C VAL A 522 11.19 18.69 -11.91
N LEU A 523 11.85 17.92 -11.04
CA LEU A 523 13.15 18.32 -10.48
C LEU A 523 14.27 18.21 -11.51
N GLU A 524 15.20 19.16 -11.45
CA GLU A 524 16.45 19.16 -12.24
C GLU A 524 17.23 17.83 -12.05
N PRO A 525 17.68 17.18 -13.13
CA PRO A 525 18.36 15.87 -13.07
C PRO A 525 19.85 16.02 -12.69
N LEU A 526 20.10 16.43 -11.43
CA LEU A 526 21.44 16.65 -10.88
C LEU A 526 21.80 15.60 -9.82
N ILE A 527 23.03 15.06 -9.89
CA ILE A 527 23.61 14.16 -8.88
C ILE A 527 24.72 14.89 -8.08
N PRO A 528 24.47 15.32 -6.82
CA PRO A 528 25.51 15.95 -6.01
C PRO A 528 26.59 14.95 -5.57
N ASP A 529 27.84 15.22 -5.97
CA ASP A 529 29.03 14.38 -5.79
C ASP A 529 28.83 12.98 -6.42
N ALA A 530 28.63 12.97 -7.74
CA ALA A 530 28.35 11.77 -8.55
C ALA A 530 29.45 10.68 -8.44
N ASP A 531 30.70 11.09 -8.21
CA ASP A 531 31.84 10.22 -7.92
C ASP A 531 31.64 9.34 -6.66
N ILE A 532 30.88 9.83 -5.68
CA ILE A 532 30.47 9.06 -4.49
C ILE A 532 29.12 8.37 -4.74
N VAL A 533 28.18 9.07 -5.37
CA VAL A 533 26.77 8.65 -5.44
C VAL A 533 26.54 7.54 -6.46
N VAL A 534 27.17 7.56 -7.64
CA VAL A 534 26.98 6.52 -8.68
C VAL A 534 27.51 5.15 -8.21
N PRO A 535 28.71 5.03 -7.58
CA PRO A 535 29.13 3.78 -6.95
C PRO A 535 28.21 3.34 -5.80
N ALA A 536 27.67 4.28 -5.01
CA ALA A 536 26.72 3.97 -3.94
C ALA A 536 25.39 3.40 -4.46
N MET A 537 24.93 3.85 -5.63
CA MET A 537 23.76 3.33 -6.33
C MET A 537 23.99 1.87 -6.78
N LYS A 538 25.07 1.62 -7.54
CA LYS A 538 25.43 0.30 -8.08
C LYS A 538 25.66 -0.76 -6.98
N SER A 539 26.30 -0.36 -5.89
CA SER A 539 26.53 -1.23 -4.72
C SER A 539 25.29 -1.47 -3.84
N THR A 540 24.13 -0.91 -4.19
CA THR A 540 22.88 -1.13 -3.44
C THR A 540 22.29 -2.51 -3.76
N CYS A 541 22.56 -3.49 -2.91
CA CYS A 541 21.81 -4.74 -2.90
C CYS A 541 20.54 -4.58 -2.03
N TRP A 542 19.38 -4.94 -2.58
CA TRP A 542 18.14 -5.12 -1.81
C TRP A 542 17.63 -6.54 -2.02
N ALA A 543 17.82 -7.39 -1.01
CA ALA A 543 17.65 -8.83 -1.14
C ALA A 543 16.23 -9.22 -1.59
N GLY A 544 16.13 -10.26 -2.41
CA GLY A 544 14.87 -10.76 -2.95
C GLY A 544 14.11 -9.79 -3.86
N ARG A 545 14.80 -8.78 -4.44
CA ARG A 545 14.30 -7.95 -5.53
C ARG A 545 15.27 -7.96 -6.69
N VAL A 546 14.81 -8.43 -7.86
CA VAL A 546 15.58 -8.42 -9.11
C VAL A 546 16.98 -9.08 -8.93
N GLN A 547 17.11 -10.01 -7.98
CA GLN A 547 18.40 -10.47 -7.48
C GLN A 547 18.84 -11.73 -8.25
N ILE A 548 20.08 -11.73 -8.74
CA ILE A 548 20.69 -12.90 -9.39
C ILE A 548 21.79 -13.44 -8.49
N LEU A 549 21.74 -14.74 -8.16
CA LEU A 549 22.81 -15.46 -7.46
C LEU A 549 23.30 -16.61 -8.33
N LYS A 550 24.57 -16.56 -8.75
CA LYS A 550 25.23 -17.67 -9.46
C LYS A 550 25.93 -18.58 -8.45
N ARG A 551 25.67 -19.88 -8.54
CA ARG A 551 26.18 -20.92 -7.62
C ARG A 551 26.61 -22.11 -8.47
N GLN A 552 27.90 -22.13 -8.82
CA GLN A 552 28.47 -23.09 -9.77
C GLN A 552 27.67 -23.09 -11.09
N ASN A 553 27.11 -24.23 -11.49
CA ASN A 553 26.34 -24.39 -12.73
C ASN A 553 24.83 -24.12 -12.54
N ILE A 554 24.45 -23.34 -11.52
CA ILE A 554 23.07 -22.98 -11.23
C ILE A 554 22.96 -21.46 -11.03
N THR A 555 22.12 -20.80 -11.83
CA THR A 555 21.79 -19.39 -11.64
C THR A 555 20.37 -19.24 -11.10
N TYR A 556 20.28 -18.65 -9.91
CA TYR A 556 19.04 -18.37 -9.19
C TYR A 556 18.61 -16.92 -9.43
N TYR A 557 17.42 -16.75 -9.99
CA TYR A 557 16.74 -15.49 -10.21
C TYR A 557 15.67 -15.33 -9.12
N LEU A 558 15.80 -14.32 -8.26
CA LEU A 558 15.03 -14.16 -7.03
C LEU A 558 14.26 -12.83 -7.02
N ASP A 559 12.93 -12.88 -7.12
CA ASP A 559 12.07 -11.72 -6.81
C ASP A 559 10.81 -12.12 -6.05
N GLY A 560 10.58 -11.47 -4.90
CA GLY A 560 9.38 -11.60 -4.08
C GLY A 560 8.12 -10.95 -4.67
N ALA A 561 7.94 -10.99 -5.98
CA ALA A 561 6.74 -10.56 -6.69
C ALA A 561 5.55 -11.43 -6.27
N HIS A 562 4.39 -10.81 -6.04
CA HIS A 562 3.24 -11.49 -5.42
C HIS A 562 1.89 -10.83 -5.79
N THR A 563 1.86 -10.08 -6.89
CA THR A 563 0.64 -9.58 -7.57
C THR A 563 0.86 -9.70 -9.08
N GLU A 564 -0.21 -9.70 -9.86
CA GLU A 564 -0.20 -9.89 -11.32
C GLU A 564 0.82 -8.98 -12.03
N ASP A 565 0.70 -7.65 -11.89
CA ASP A 565 1.63 -6.64 -12.42
C ASP A 565 3.11 -6.96 -12.11
N SER A 566 3.38 -7.36 -10.86
CA SER A 566 4.74 -7.61 -10.39
C SER A 566 5.28 -8.94 -10.90
N ILE A 567 4.43 -9.95 -11.10
CA ILE A 567 4.83 -11.20 -11.74
C ILE A 567 5.11 -10.96 -13.22
N LYS A 568 4.31 -10.17 -13.93
CA LYS A 568 4.59 -9.80 -15.33
C LYS A 568 5.98 -9.15 -15.49
N LEU A 569 6.27 -8.12 -14.69
CA LEU A 569 7.59 -7.47 -14.66
C LEU A 569 8.73 -8.43 -14.27
N CYS A 570 8.47 -9.38 -13.36
CA CYS A 570 9.42 -10.43 -12.98
C CYS A 570 9.68 -11.40 -14.14
N CYS A 571 8.65 -11.80 -14.88
CA CYS A 571 8.76 -12.65 -16.06
C CYS A 571 9.56 -11.96 -17.17
N ASP A 572 9.28 -10.69 -17.45
CA ASP A 572 9.99 -9.93 -18.50
C ASP A 572 11.48 -9.77 -18.16
N TRP A 573 11.79 -9.41 -16.91
CA TRP A 573 13.16 -9.40 -16.38
C TRP A 573 13.85 -10.77 -16.47
N PHE A 574 13.18 -11.84 -16.03
CA PHE A 574 13.72 -13.20 -16.06
C PHE A 574 14.03 -13.63 -17.50
N LYS A 575 13.07 -13.47 -18.43
CA LYS A 575 13.26 -13.80 -19.86
C LYS A 575 14.48 -13.07 -20.43
N LYS A 576 14.61 -11.77 -20.17
CA LYS A 576 15.74 -10.93 -20.61
C LYS A 576 17.08 -11.45 -20.05
N LYS A 577 17.24 -11.54 -18.73
CA LYS A 577 18.52 -11.89 -18.09
C LYS A 577 18.90 -13.37 -18.28
N ALA A 578 17.93 -14.28 -18.31
CA ALA A 578 18.17 -15.70 -18.61
C ALA A 578 18.61 -15.91 -20.07
N THR A 579 18.06 -15.15 -21.02
CA THR A 579 18.47 -15.22 -22.44
C THR A 579 19.86 -14.60 -22.65
N ALA A 580 20.19 -13.51 -21.97
CA ALA A 580 21.54 -12.94 -21.97
C ALA A 580 22.57 -13.97 -21.47
N GLU A 581 22.33 -14.57 -20.30
CA GLU A 581 23.22 -15.61 -19.75
C GLU A 581 23.37 -16.83 -20.68
N MET A 582 22.31 -17.24 -21.37
CA MET A 582 22.39 -18.33 -22.35
C MET A 582 23.27 -17.99 -23.55
N ASN A 583 23.24 -16.74 -24.02
CA ASN A 583 24.09 -16.26 -25.10
C ASN A 583 25.57 -16.16 -24.68
N ASP A 584 25.84 -15.87 -23.41
CA ASP A 584 27.19 -15.79 -22.84
C ASP A 584 27.80 -17.18 -22.60
N LEU A 585 27.06 -18.06 -21.90
CA LEU A 585 27.57 -19.36 -21.43
C LEU A 585 27.54 -20.46 -22.50
N LYS A 586 26.55 -20.43 -23.40
CA LYS A 586 26.34 -21.42 -24.48
C LYS A 586 26.45 -22.91 -24.05
N PRO A 587 25.79 -23.34 -22.95
CA PRO A 587 25.76 -24.74 -22.55
C PRO A 587 25.03 -25.61 -23.60
N ASN A 588 25.38 -26.89 -23.71
CA ASN A 588 24.73 -27.82 -24.64
C ASN A 588 23.33 -28.21 -24.14
N LYS A 589 23.18 -28.36 -22.82
CA LYS A 589 21.92 -28.67 -22.13
C LYS A 589 21.66 -27.68 -20.99
N ASN A 590 20.67 -26.82 -21.15
CA ASN A 590 20.14 -25.95 -20.08
C ASN A 590 18.75 -26.44 -19.66
N VAL A 591 18.44 -26.35 -18.36
CA VAL A 591 17.11 -26.66 -17.82
C VAL A 591 16.56 -25.47 -17.03
N LYS A 592 15.35 -25.03 -17.38
CA LYS A 592 14.66 -23.93 -16.68
C LYS A 592 13.68 -24.48 -15.65
N ILE A 593 13.83 -24.06 -14.39
CA ILE A 593 13.01 -24.46 -13.25
C ILE A 593 12.27 -23.25 -12.68
N LEU A 594 10.97 -23.39 -12.45
CA LEU A 594 10.18 -22.47 -11.62
C LEU A 594 10.06 -23.03 -10.19
N LEU A 595 10.40 -22.24 -9.18
CA LEU A 595 10.02 -22.48 -7.78
C LEU A 595 8.96 -21.44 -7.37
N PHE A 596 7.73 -21.90 -7.10
CA PHE A 596 6.60 -21.00 -6.89
C PHE A 596 5.73 -21.35 -5.68
N ASN A 597 5.29 -20.31 -4.96
CA ASN A 597 4.25 -20.41 -3.94
C ASN A 597 3.58 -19.04 -3.73
N ILE A 598 2.31 -19.03 -3.35
CA ILE A 598 1.55 -17.80 -3.03
C ILE A 598 1.27 -17.67 -1.53
N THR A 599 0.85 -16.46 -1.12
CA THR A 599 0.38 -16.19 0.25
C THR A 599 -0.88 -15.33 0.26
N GLY A 600 -1.72 -15.53 1.29
CA GLY A 600 -3.01 -14.87 1.44
C GLY A 600 -4.12 -15.51 0.61
N LYS A 601 -5.13 -14.72 0.25
CA LYS A 601 -6.29 -15.14 -0.56
C LYS A 601 -6.14 -14.76 -2.05
N ARG A 602 -4.92 -14.78 -2.59
CA ARG A 602 -4.64 -14.36 -3.97
C ARG A 602 -4.96 -15.49 -4.94
N ASN A 603 -5.43 -15.17 -6.14
CA ASN A 603 -5.65 -16.14 -7.21
C ASN A 603 -4.31 -16.42 -7.92
N PRO A 604 -3.81 -17.67 -7.96
CA PRO A 604 -2.57 -17.99 -8.68
C PRO A 604 -2.74 -17.96 -10.22
N HIS A 605 -3.96 -18.14 -10.75
CA HIS A 605 -4.21 -18.37 -12.19
C HIS A 605 -3.54 -17.34 -13.11
N ASN A 606 -3.84 -16.05 -12.95
CA ASN A 606 -3.28 -15.01 -13.83
C ASN A 606 -1.77 -14.82 -13.63
N MET A 607 -1.27 -15.02 -12.41
CA MET A 607 0.17 -15.01 -12.12
C MET A 607 0.87 -16.18 -12.84
N MET A 608 0.26 -17.36 -12.86
CA MET A 608 0.78 -18.54 -13.54
C MET A 608 0.70 -18.44 -15.07
N LEU A 609 -0.33 -17.76 -15.61
CA LEU A 609 -0.45 -17.49 -17.04
C LEU A 609 0.80 -16.78 -17.58
N HIS A 610 1.26 -15.72 -16.91
CA HIS A 610 2.50 -15.03 -17.28
C HIS A 610 3.78 -15.85 -17.05
N LEU A 611 3.76 -16.83 -16.13
CA LEU A 611 4.89 -17.70 -15.84
C LEU A 611 5.01 -18.85 -16.86
N LYS A 612 3.90 -19.35 -17.43
CA LYS A 612 3.89 -20.33 -18.54
C LYS A 612 4.76 -19.83 -19.70
N ASP A 613 4.59 -18.56 -20.08
CA ASP A 613 5.28 -17.89 -21.19
C ASP A 613 6.80 -17.71 -20.99
N CYS A 614 7.39 -18.16 -19.87
CA CYS A 614 8.83 -18.13 -19.62
C CYS A 614 9.57 -19.37 -20.15
N GLY A 615 8.83 -20.42 -20.54
CA GLY A 615 9.39 -21.66 -21.08
C GLY A 615 10.17 -22.45 -20.04
N PHE A 616 9.55 -22.75 -18.90
CA PHE A 616 10.10 -23.65 -17.90
C PHE A 616 9.94 -25.12 -18.34
N ASP A 617 11.00 -25.90 -18.23
CA ASP A 617 10.94 -27.35 -18.45
C ASP A 617 10.39 -28.09 -17.22
N MET A 618 10.39 -27.42 -16.06
CA MET A 618 9.89 -27.95 -14.78
C MET A 618 9.29 -26.86 -13.89
N ALA A 619 8.16 -27.15 -13.23
CA ALA A 619 7.54 -26.28 -12.24
C ALA A 619 7.38 -26.97 -10.87
N ILE A 620 7.95 -26.36 -9.83
CA ILE A 620 8.09 -26.94 -8.50
C ILE A 620 7.37 -26.06 -7.47
N PHE A 621 6.55 -26.71 -6.64
CA PHE A 621 5.74 -26.04 -5.64
C PHE A 621 6.13 -26.52 -4.24
N THR A 622 6.39 -25.58 -3.33
CA THR A 622 6.71 -25.86 -1.92
C THR A 622 5.91 -24.95 -0.98
N PRO A 623 5.74 -25.30 0.29
CA PRO A 623 5.34 -24.31 1.30
C PRO A 623 6.48 -23.31 1.57
N ASN A 624 6.20 -22.22 2.31
CA ASN A 624 7.21 -21.23 2.74
C ASN A 624 8.00 -21.74 3.97
N VAL A 625 8.52 -22.97 3.91
CA VAL A 625 9.18 -23.66 5.04
C VAL A 625 10.61 -24.00 4.64
N CYS A 626 11.60 -23.46 5.36
CA CYS A 626 13.01 -23.65 5.02
C CYS A 626 13.44 -25.12 5.11
N TYR A 627 13.17 -25.77 6.25
CA TYR A 627 13.55 -27.16 6.55
C TYR A 627 12.35 -27.89 7.20
N PRO A 628 12.16 -29.20 7.01
CA PRO A 628 11.01 -29.91 7.57
C PRO A 628 11.05 -29.96 9.11
N ASP A 629 12.24 -30.12 9.70
CA ASP A 629 12.41 -30.34 11.14
C ASP A 629 12.75 -29.08 11.96
N MET A 630 12.90 -27.90 11.32
CA MET A 630 13.30 -26.65 12.00
C MET A 630 12.31 -25.52 11.74
N VAL A 631 11.46 -25.24 12.73
CA VAL A 631 10.47 -24.15 12.66
C VAL A 631 11.04 -22.85 13.24
N ILE A 632 11.67 -22.04 12.38
CA ILE A 632 12.17 -20.69 12.70
C ILE A 632 11.01 -19.86 13.30
N GLU A 633 11.24 -19.17 14.43
CA GLU A 633 10.15 -18.58 15.21
C GLU A 633 9.39 -17.48 14.48
N ASP A 634 10.10 -16.60 13.75
CA ASP A 634 9.49 -15.60 12.85
C ASP A 634 8.67 -16.24 11.70
N GLN A 635 8.91 -17.51 11.37
CA GLN A 635 8.23 -18.23 10.29
C GLN A 635 7.05 -19.10 10.78
N LYS A 636 6.88 -19.29 12.10
CA LYS A 636 5.86 -20.20 12.70
C LYS A 636 4.41 -19.99 12.22
N LYS A 637 4.06 -18.80 11.74
CA LYS A 637 2.71 -18.46 11.25
C LYS A 637 2.60 -18.29 9.73
N LEU A 638 3.69 -18.52 8.96
CA LEU A 638 3.79 -18.12 7.54
C LEU A 638 3.60 -19.25 6.52
N GLY A 639 3.37 -20.48 6.96
CA GLY A 639 2.52 -21.42 6.20
C GLY A 639 3.01 -22.87 6.09
N HIS A 640 2.68 -23.71 7.09
CA HIS A 640 2.43 -25.13 6.84
C HIS A 640 1.04 -25.29 6.20
N ASN A 641 0.93 -25.10 4.88
CA ASN A 641 -0.32 -25.33 4.17
C ASN A 641 -0.08 -26.01 2.80
N LEU A 642 0.14 -27.33 2.86
CA LEU A 642 0.30 -28.21 1.70
C LEU A 642 -0.89 -28.14 0.71
N ASN A 643 -2.07 -27.71 1.15
CA ASN A 643 -3.23 -27.56 0.26
C ASN A 643 -3.06 -26.38 -0.70
N VAL A 644 -2.39 -25.31 -0.30
CA VAL A 644 -2.02 -24.21 -1.21
C VAL A 644 -0.99 -24.70 -2.22
N THR A 645 0.02 -25.45 -1.77
CA THR A 645 1.03 -26.05 -2.65
C THR A 645 0.42 -26.98 -3.70
N LYS A 646 -0.54 -27.82 -3.32
CA LYS A 646 -1.32 -28.66 -4.25
C LYS A 646 -2.23 -27.86 -5.18
N SER A 647 -2.91 -26.82 -4.67
CA SER A 647 -3.75 -25.95 -5.50
C SER A 647 -2.93 -25.23 -6.57
N ASN A 648 -1.71 -24.80 -6.25
CA ASN A 648 -0.79 -24.20 -7.21
C ASN A 648 -0.41 -25.20 -8.32
N GLN A 649 -0.03 -26.44 -7.96
CA GLN A 649 0.26 -27.48 -8.95
C GLN A 649 -0.93 -27.76 -9.86
N HIS A 650 -2.15 -27.85 -9.29
CA HIS A 650 -3.36 -28.09 -10.08
C HIS A 650 -3.62 -26.98 -11.10
N THR A 651 -3.58 -25.70 -10.67
CA THR A 651 -3.76 -24.55 -11.58
C THR A 651 -2.65 -24.43 -12.63
N TRP A 652 -1.43 -24.88 -12.35
CA TRP A 652 -0.40 -24.99 -13.36
C TRP A 652 -0.75 -26.02 -14.44
N LEU A 653 -1.24 -27.20 -14.05
CA LEU A 653 -1.66 -28.26 -14.97
C LEU A 653 -2.88 -27.86 -15.80
N GLU A 654 -3.91 -27.27 -15.18
CA GLU A 654 -5.10 -26.73 -15.88
C GLU A 654 -4.74 -25.71 -16.97
N LEU A 655 -3.66 -24.95 -16.78
CA LEU A 655 -3.14 -23.98 -17.76
C LEU A 655 -2.32 -24.64 -18.89
N HIS A 656 -1.86 -25.88 -18.73
CA HIS A 656 -1.10 -26.60 -19.76
C HIS A 656 -1.97 -27.56 -20.57
N GLU A 657 -3.08 -28.07 -20.02
CA GLU A 657 -4.06 -28.93 -20.70
C GLU A 657 -4.94 -28.23 -21.75
N ARG A 658 -4.76 -26.91 -22.01
CA ARG A 658 -5.60 -26.10 -22.91
C ARG A 658 -4.83 -25.42 -24.04
N ILE A 659 -5.54 -25.18 -25.16
CA ILE A 659 -5.18 -24.43 -26.40
C ILE A 659 -4.43 -25.34 -27.42
N PRO A 660 -4.81 -25.37 -28.73
CA PRO A 660 -5.31 -24.26 -29.55
C PRO A 660 -6.80 -24.22 -29.89
N ASP A 661 -7.19 -23.07 -30.45
CA ASP A 661 -8.56 -22.64 -30.71
C ASP A 661 -9.24 -23.31 -31.91
N GLY A 662 -10.56 -23.45 -31.80
CA GLY A 662 -11.47 -23.74 -32.91
C GLY A 662 -12.88 -23.29 -32.56
N GLU A 663 -13.50 -22.48 -33.42
CA GLU A 663 -14.91 -22.13 -33.29
C GLU A 663 -15.76 -23.38 -33.56
N GLY A 664 -16.43 -23.92 -32.54
CA GLY A 664 -17.21 -25.15 -32.68
C GLY A 664 -18.08 -25.44 -31.46
N ASP A 665 -19.38 -25.54 -31.69
CA ASP A 665 -20.39 -25.90 -30.69
C ASP A 665 -20.67 -27.42 -30.71
N ILE A 666 -21.33 -27.94 -29.66
CA ILE A 666 -21.99 -29.25 -29.58
C ILE A 666 -21.08 -30.52 -29.49
N CYS A 667 -20.98 -31.05 -28.27
CA CYS A 667 -21.31 -32.42 -27.85
C CYS A 667 -21.06 -33.66 -28.78
N ASN A 668 -20.32 -34.65 -28.24
CA ASN A 668 -20.22 -36.07 -28.64
C ASN A 668 -19.63 -36.44 -30.02
N GLN A 669 -18.45 -37.08 -30.05
CA GLN A 669 -18.29 -38.52 -30.41
C GLN A 669 -16.81 -39.02 -30.42
N ALA A 670 -16.65 -40.31 -30.07
CA ALA A 670 -15.60 -41.28 -30.44
C ALA A 670 -14.08 -40.98 -30.27
N PRO A 671 -13.26 -41.99 -29.90
CA PRO A 671 -11.80 -41.86 -29.88
C PRO A 671 -11.17 -42.03 -31.28
N LEU A 672 -10.11 -41.27 -31.56
CA LEU A 672 -9.30 -41.32 -32.79
C LEU A 672 -7.80 -41.40 -32.43
N PRO A 673 -6.89 -41.74 -33.39
CA PRO A 673 -5.80 -42.68 -33.10
C PRO A 673 -4.60 -42.15 -32.31
N HIS A 674 -3.81 -43.12 -31.80
CA HIS A 674 -2.40 -42.92 -31.49
C HIS A 674 -1.63 -42.49 -32.73
N ASP A 675 -1.28 -41.21 -32.82
CA ASP A 675 0.02 -40.69 -33.29
C ASP A 675 0.01 -39.15 -33.18
N VAL A 676 0.05 -38.68 -31.93
CA VAL A 676 0.33 -37.27 -31.61
C VAL A 676 1.77 -37.20 -31.11
N GLN A 677 2.60 -36.36 -31.74
CA GLN A 677 3.97 -36.13 -31.29
C GLN A 677 3.94 -35.59 -29.85
N GLU A 678 4.75 -36.17 -28.96
CA GLU A 678 4.77 -35.82 -27.53
C GLU A 678 4.91 -34.31 -27.35
N SER A 679 3.88 -33.68 -26.78
CA SER A 679 3.98 -32.35 -26.22
C SER A 679 5.10 -32.32 -25.18
N LYS A 680 5.76 -31.17 -25.01
CA LYS A 680 6.63 -30.94 -23.84
C LYS A 680 5.75 -30.91 -22.58
N ASP A 681 5.48 -32.08 -22.01
CA ASP A 681 4.80 -32.21 -20.73
C ASP A 681 5.64 -31.50 -19.66
N SER A 682 5.14 -30.35 -19.18
CA SER A 682 5.86 -29.55 -18.18
C SER A 682 5.92 -30.36 -16.89
N THR A 683 7.09 -30.91 -16.57
CA THR A 683 7.24 -31.77 -15.39
C THR A 683 6.90 -30.97 -14.12
N THR A 684 6.00 -31.47 -13.27
CA THR A 684 5.60 -30.76 -12.04
C THR A 684 5.89 -31.57 -10.79
N GLU A 685 6.39 -30.90 -9.76
CA GLU A 685 6.78 -31.55 -8.51
C GLU A 685 6.39 -30.78 -7.25
N ILE A 686 6.18 -31.53 -6.15
CA ILE A 686 5.90 -30.99 -4.80
C ILE A 686 6.92 -31.52 -3.80
N PHE A 687 7.43 -30.62 -2.94
CA PHE A 687 8.26 -30.94 -1.77
C PHE A 687 7.67 -30.36 -0.48
N SER A 688 8.04 -30.91 0.68
CA SER A 688 7.55 -30.45 1.99
C SER A 688 8.30 -29.23 2.51
N SER A 689 9.47 -28.93 1.95
CA SER A 689 10.30 -27.77 2.29
C SER A 689 11.05 -27.23 1.09
N ILE A 690 11.58 -26.01 1.23
CA ILE A 690 12.41 -25.33 0.23
C ILE A 690 13.78 -26.05 0.10
N TYR A 691 14.36 -26.51 1.22
CA TYR A 691 15.63 -27.24 1.23
C TYR A 691 15.56 -28.58 0.48
N GLU A 692 14.47 -29.36 0.64
CA GLU A 692 14.26 -30.60 -0.11
C GLU A 692 14.29 -30.37 -1.63
N ALA A 693 13.60 -29.34 -2.10
CA ALA A 693 13.55 -28.99 -3.51
C ALA A 693 14.92 -28.56 -4.04
N LEU A 694 15.57 -27.61 -3.36
CA LEU A 694 16.93 -27.13 -3.68
C LEU A 694 17.94 -28.27 -3.78
N PHE A 695 17.94 -29.20 -2.81
CA PHE A 695 18.83 -30.36 -2.81
C PHE A 695 18.49 -31.34 -3.93
N TRP A 696 17.20 -31.52 -4.24
CA TRP A 696 16.74 -32.50 -5.23
C TRP A 696 17.06 -32.11 -6.68
N TRP A 697 17.11 -30.82 -7.05
CA TRP A 697 17.56 -30.43 -8.39
C TRP A 697 19.07 -30.18 -8.50
N SER A 698 19.73 -29.74 -7.43
CA SER A 698 21.17 -29.47 -7.45
C SER A 698 22.00 -30.76 -7.49
N LYS A 699 21.71 -31.75 -6.64
CA LYS A 699 22.31 -33.11 -6.65
C LYS A 699 23.85 -33.11 -6.81
N GLY A 700 24.54 -32.20 -6.12
CA GLY A 700 26.01 -32.05 -6.17
C GLY A 700 26.53 -31.02 -7.18
N LYS A 701 25.67 -30.40 -7.99
CA LYS A 701 25.98 -29.21 -8.83
C LYS A 701 26.00 -27.89 -8.03
N ASP A 702 25.87 -27.97 -6.71
CA ASP A 702 26.07 -26.89 -5.73
C ASP A 702 26.71 -27.53 -4.48
N ASN A 703 28.03 -27.41 -4.36
CA ASN A 703 28.80 -28.05 -3.27
C ASN A 703 28.63 -27.38 -1.89
N GLU A 704 28.01 -26.20 -1.85
CA GLU A 704 27.75 -25.45 -0.60
C GLU A 704 26.41 -25.85 0.05
N LEU A 705 25.51 -26.54 -0.67
CA LEU A 705 24.30 -27.14 -0.11
C LEU A 705 24.63 -28.37 0.75
N CYS A 706 25.10 -28.12 1.97
CA CYS A 706 25.46 -29.12 2.97
C CYS A 706 24.40 -30.22 3.14
N SER A 707 24.80 -31.49 2.99
CA SER A 707 23.92 -32.65 3.00
C SER A 707 23.37 -33.00 4.40
N LYS A 708 22.33 -32.28 4.84
CA LYS A 708 21.42 -32.78 5.89
C LYS A 708 20.69 -34.02 5.37
N LYS A 709 20.46 -35.02 6.23
CA LYS A 709 19.66 -36.22 5.89
C LYS A 709 18.30 -35.79 5.32
N LEU A 710 18.00 -36.21 4.10
CA LEU A 710 16.65 -36.14 3.54
C LEU A 710 15.80 -37.32 4.03
N LEU A 711 14.53 -37.04 4.32
CA LEU A 711 13.56 -38.07 4.74
C LEU A 711 13.06 -38.90 3.56
N THR A 712 12.98 -38.30 2.37
CA THR A 712 12.75 -39.00 1.09
C THR A 712 13.60 -38.37 0.00
N ILE A 713 14.06 -39.18 -0.95
CA ILE A 713 14.76 -38.73 -2.16
C ILE A 713 13.97 -39.26 -3.35
N LYS A 714 13.25 -38.37 -4.03
CA LYS A 714 12.65 -38.68 -5.34
C LYS A 714 13.76 -38.93 -6.36
N ASP A 715 13.47 -39.79 -7.33
CA ASP A 715 14.28 -39.93 -8.53
C ASP A 715 14.39 -38.61 -9.29
N ILE A 716 15.43 -38.48 -10.11
CA ILE A 716 15.72 -37.27 -10.88
C ILE A 716 15.40 -37.55 -12.35
N PRO A 717 14.62 -36.71 -13.03
CA PRO A 717 14.45 -36.76 -14.48
C PRO A 717 15.80 -36.74 -15.21
N PHE A 718 15.88 -37.48 -16.32
CA PHE A 718 17.11 -37.65 -17.10
C PHE A 718 17.65 -36.31 -17.62
N SER A 719 16.77 -35.42 -18.10
CA SER A 719 17.08 -34.05 -18.51
C SER A 719 17.84 -33.25 -17.45
N LEU A 720 17.46 -33.38 -16.19
CA LEU A 720 18.05 -32.64 -15.06
C LEU A 720 19.37 -33.26 -14.58
N LYS A 721 19.53 -34.59 -14.72
CA LYS A 721 20.83 -35.26 -14.56
C LYS A 721 21.83 -34.72 -15.60
N GLU A 722 21.45 -34.71 -16.87
CA GLU A 722 22.29 -34.29 -18.01
C GLU A 722 22.45 -32.77 -18.19
N ALA A 723 21.75 -31.93 -17.44
CA ALA A 723 21.85 -30.47 -17.58
C ALA A 723 23.28 -29.96 -17.29
N ASP A 724 23.91 -29.30 -18.27
CA ASP A 724 25.19 -28.60 -18.09
C ASP A 724 25.01 -27.36 -17.19
N HIS A 725 23.88 -26.65 -17.36
CA HIS A 725 23.50 -25.44 -16.62
C HIS A 725 22.03 -25.49 -16.21
N ILE A 726 21.68 -24.83 -15.10
CA ILE A 726 20.32 -24.78 -14.57
C ILE A 726 19.95 -23.32 -14.26
N GLN A 727 18.79 -22.87 -14.74
CA GLN A 727 18.25 -21.54 -14.47
C GLN A 727 16.98 -21.65 -13.62
N VAL A 728 16.99 -21.09 -12.41
CA VAL A 728 15.89 -21.22 -11.44
C VAL A 728 15.23 -19.86 -11.18
N LEU A 729 13.94 -19.69 -11.48
CA LEU A 729 13.16 -18.53 -11.02
C LEU A 729 12.47 -18.85 -9.70
N VAL A 730 12.69 -18.05 -8.66
CA VAL A 730 11.97 -18.14 -7.37
C VAL A 730 11.07 -16.93 -7.20
N THR A 731 9.74 -17.14 -7.18
CA THR A 731 8.77 -16.03 -7.09
C THR A 731 7.40 -16.43 -6.53
N GLY A 732 6.45 -15.48 -6.48
CA GLY A 732 5.10 -15.62 -5.92
C GLY A 732 4.97 -15.25 -4.44
N SER A 733 6.07 -15.36 -3.69
CA SER A 733 6.10 -15.14 -2.23
C SER A 733 7.44 -14.58 -1.78
N VAL A 734 7.40 -13.45 -1.04
CA VAL A 734 8.58 -12.86 -0.39
C VAL A 734 9.22 -13.84 0.60
N TYR A 735 8.41 -14.65 1.28
CA TYR A 735 8.89 -15.63 2.26
C TYR A 735 9.49 -16.89 1.61
N LEU A 736 9.10 -17.22 0.37
CA LEU A 736 9.74 -18.28 -0.41
C LEU A 736 11.17 -17.87 -0.79
N VAL A 737 11.32 -16.65 -1.31
CA VAL A 737 12.62 -16.05 -1.63
C VAL A 737 13.49 -15.89 -0.37
N GLY A 738 12.90 -15.39 0.72
CA GLY A 738 13.57 -15.30 2.02
C GLY A 738 14.05 -16.66 2.55
N GLY A 739 13.25 -17.72 2.37
CA GLY A 739 13.62 -19.08 2.73
C GLY A 739 14.78 -19.64 1.90
N VAL A 740 14.78 -19.43 0.57
CA VAL A 740 15.92 -19.78 -0.30
C VAL A 740 17.19 -19.05 0.14
N LEU A 741 17.11 -17.73 0.37
CA LEU A 741 18.23 -16.93 0.87
C LEU A 741 18.70 -17.36 2.27
N THR A 742 17.79 -17.88 3.11
CA THR A 742 18.13 -18.44 4.44
C THR A 742 18.95 -19.71 4.30
N ILE A 743 18.58 -20.61 3.39
CA ILE A 743 19.29 -21.87 3.15
C ILE A 743 20.69 -21.63 2.57
N PHE A 744 20.86 -20.61 1.71
CA PHE A 744 22.17 -20.20 1.19
C PHE A 744 23.04 -19.40 2.18
N ASN A 745 22.59 -19.14 3.42
CA ASN A 745 23.27 -18.26 4.40
C ASN A 745 23.67 -16.86 3.87
N SER A 746 23.03 -16.38 2.80
CA SER A 746 23.34 -15.10 2.16
C SER A 746 23.18 -13.93 3.15
N PRO A 747 23.98 -12.86 3.08
CA PRO A 747 23.63 -11.59 3.74
C PRO A 747 22.28 -11.05 3.23
N VAL A 748 21.72 -10.07 3.95
CA VAL A 748 20.39 -9.48 3.72
C VAL A 748 20.43 -7.97 3.76
#